data_AF-A0A954C4I9-F1
#
_entry.id   AF-A0A954C4I9-F1
#
_cell.length_a   1.000
_cell.length_b   1.000
_cell.length_c   1.000
_cell.angle_alpha   90.00
_cell.angle_beta   90.00
_cell.angle_gamma   90.00
#
_symmetry.space_group_name_H-M   'P 1'
#
loop_
_entity.id
_entity.type
_entity.pdbx_description
1 polymer ?
#
loop_
_entity_poly.entity_id
_entity_poly.type
_entity_poly.pdbx_seq_one_letter_code
_entity_poly.pdbx_strand_id
1 'polypeptide(L)'
;MKKAVFAVGLVGALGTFVAGCGSDRSSSGRGVTTAPVASNTPAVPASQRFEVVIENLSGETFLPTPFAPAAWAVHQSGVDPFVVGAPASAGLEALAEDGGPTAWVAELASTPGVTQQAEVGATPPGQVTRFEFSAEPGRDERLSLASMLVQSNDAFVSGSLELFDAQGNPVTQQLALTLYDAGTEVNEVPGAGAYQPARQPAPNMGPAEGTVHLANHAVRAFPPAGQLVQVDVRLDAGDLVFTLTNTGEATGVRTPLAPVFWASHTAAWRAFEPGQPAPANGLTTLAEDGSPADLVTFAASEAAIGAFGAAAVTLERPTAPPGPAMPGERFEVRLTPDAAFPRLTLLAMIVESNDAFVSLGAEGLELFDATGALRPASELEAEARRSLALWDAGSEANQVPGAGAFQPARQPGPNTGPADADPTVRLYADGTNDLAGPQAGGVIDVTVSAGPAAGELTLTLTNTSGGKILAPAALILHEAGVRAFEPGQRASAGLERLAEDGNPSDWVAELAARPGVGSASVANTPVGAAAPGPLRPGSRYQAVLTPAAGARFLSLASMIVPTNDSFVATQPGGVELLTAGGTLRAPALIEAELRQALRAWDAGSEANQVGAAGPDQAPRQAAPNTGGDEGTGLVRPFADPVWSYPPTDRLIRITVRPLP
;
A
#
# COMPACT_ATOMS: atom_id res chain seq x y z
N MET A 1 -53.62 -2.27 26.52
CA MET A 1 -54.65 -3.23 27.02
C MET A 1 -54.00 -4.59 27.22
N LYS A 2 -54.40 -5.34 28.26
CA LYS A 2 -54.08 -6.75 28.60
C LYS A 2 -52.60 -7.25 28.54
N LYS A 3 -52.00 -7.39 29.74
CA LYS A 3 -50.92 -8.35 30.09
C LYS A 3 -51.52 -9.65 30.69
N ALA A 4 -50.83 -10.79 30.53
CA ALA A 4 -50.83 -12.03 31.35
C ALA A 4 -49.76 -12.99 30.76
N VAL A 5 -48.93 -13.80 31.45
CA VAL A 5 -48.62 -14.05 32.88
C VAL A 5 -49.66 -14.85 33.70
N PHE A 6 -49.43 -16.16 33.93
CA PHE A 6 -49.14 -16.76 35.28
C PHE A 6 -48.82 -18.28 35.27
N ALA A 7 -47.87 -18.67 36.14
CA ALA A 7 -47.64 -19.92 36.91
C ALA A 7 -47.87 -21.38 36.39
N VAL A 8 -46.79 -22.16 36.45
CA VAL A 8 -46.48 -23.26 37.42
C VAL A 8 -47.60 -24.25 37.85
N GLY A 9 -47.27 -25.56 37.72
CA GLY A 9 -47.84 -26.66 38.52
C GLY A 9 -46.85 -27.84 38.61
N LEU A 10 -46.62 -28.37 39.81
CA LEU A 10 -45.65 -29.44 40.13
C LEU A 10 -46.36 -30.62 40.85
N VAL A 11 -45.70 -31.78 40.93
CA VAL A 11 -46.04 -32.99 41.72
C VAL A 11 -47.16 -33.86 41.09
N GLY A 12 -47.07 -35.20 40.99
CA GLY A 12 -46.03 -36.16 41.39
C GLY A 12 -46.60 -37.32 42.23
N ALA A 13 -46.39 -38.59 41.84
CA ALA A 13 -46.63 -39.77 42.69
C ALA A 13 -45.95 -41.04 42.15
N LEU A 14 -45.28 -41.79 43.05
CA LEU A 14 -44.78 -43.15 42.84
C LEU A 14 -45.88 -44.19 43.19
N GLY A 15 -45.77 -45.40 42.65
CA GLY A 15 -46.56 -46.56 43.09
C GLY A 15 -45.98 -47.90 42.59
N THR A 16 -45.41 -48.69 43.50
CA THR A 16 -44.82 -50.04 43.26
C THR A 16 -45.69 -51.16 43.85
N PHE A 17 -45.25 -52.43 43.69
CA PHE A 17 -45.78 -53.71 44.25
C PHE A 17 -46.97 -54.36 43.51
N VAL A 18 -47.07 -55.71 43.37
CA VAL A 18 -46.08 -56.80 43.46
C VAL A 18 -46.56 -58.08 42.70
N ALA A 19 -45.67 -59.07 42.61
CA ALA A 19 -45.76 -60.39 41.96
C ALA A 19 -47.06 -61.23 42.06
N GLY A 20 -47.19 -62.15 41.08
CA GLY A 20 -48.02 -63.36 41.16
C GLY A 20 -47.49 -64.47 40.23
N CYS A 21 -47.09 -65.62 40.79
CA CYS A 21 -46.65 -66.79 40.03
C CYS A 21 -47.83 -67.62 39.50
N GLY A 22 -47.66 -68.30 38.36
CA GLY A 22 -48.60 -69.29 37.83
C GLY A 22 -47.98 -70.16 36.75
N SER A 23 -48.04 -71.48 36.93
CA SER A 23 -47.31 -72.50 36.13
C SER A 23 -48.10 -73.05 34.94
N ASP A 24 -47.37 -73.49 33.92
CA ASP A 24 -47.65 -74.57 32.95
C ASP A 24 -49.10 -74.89 32.53
N ARG A 25 -49.35 -74.79 31.21
CA ARG A 25 -49.58 -75.99 30.35
C ARG A 25 -49.67 -75.65 28.86
N SER A 26 -49.38 -76.65 28.03
CA SER A 26 -49.40 -76.57 26.58
C SER A 26 -50.79 -76.81 25.97
N SER A 27 -51.12 -76.08 24.91
CA SER A 27 -52.07 -76.53 23.88
C SER A 27 -51.87 -75.76 22.58
N SER A 28 -51.86 -76.46 21.45
CA SER A 28 -51.76 -75.91 20.10
C SER A 28 -53.01 -75.12 19.69
N GLY A 29 -52.83 -73.96 19.07
CA GLY A 29 -53.90 -73.13 18.51
C GLY A 29 -53.42 -72.34 17.30
N ARG A 30 -54.14 -72.43 16.18
CA ARG A 30 -53.77 -71.78 14.91
C ARG A 30 -53.94 -70.25 14.96
N GLY A 31 -52.87 -69.54 14.58
CA GLY A 31 -52.91 -68.43 13.62
C GLY A 31 -53.90 -67.29 13.85
N VAL A 32 -53.46 -66.27 14.58
CA VAL A 32 -53.84 -64.87 14.31
C VAL A 32 -52.57 -64.14 13.89
N THR A 33 -52.49 -63.71 12.64
CA THR A 33 -51.37 -62.93 12.12
C THR A 33 -51.47 -61.49 12.58
N THR A 34 -50.87 -61.16 13.71
CA THR A 34 -50.55 -59.75 14.03
C THR A 34 -49.47 -59.29 13.07
N ALA A 35 -49.79 -58.32 12.21
CA ALA A 35 -48.77 -57.65 11.41
C ALA A 35 -47.73 -57.01 12.34
N PRO A 36 -46.42 -57.07 12.02
CA PRO A 36 -45.44 -56.35 12.81
C PRO A 36 -45.75 -54.86 12.72
N VAL A 37 -45.79 -54.18 13.87
CA VAL A 37 -45.77 -52.71 13.90
C VAL A 37 -44.45 -52.29 13.27
N ALA A 38 -44.52 -51.65 12.11
CA ALA A 38 -43.34 -51.09 11.46
C ALA A 38 -42.72 -50.08 12.42
N SER A 39 -41.49 -50.35 12.86
CA SER A 39 -40.68 -49.36 13.54
C SER A 39 -40.33 -48.27 12.54
N ASN A 40 -41.13 -47.19 12.52
CA ASN A 40 -40.76 -45.92 11.92
C ASN A 40 -39.63 -45.27 12.75
N THR A 41 -38.48 -45.93 12.80
CA THR A 41 -37.22 -45.21 12.91
C THR A 41 -37.15 -44.35 11.65
N PRO A 42 -37.00 -43.02 11.74
CA PRO A 42 -36.72 -42.21 10.57
C PRO A 42 -35.51 -42.82 9.85
N ALA A 43 -35.64 -43.07 8.55
CA ALA A 43 -34.47 -43.45 7.77
C ALA A 43 -33.44 -42.34 7.95
N VAL A 44 -32.22 -42.70 8.37
CA VAL A 44 -31.09 -41.75 8.34
C VAL A 44 -31.00 -41.27 6.90
N PRO A 45 -31.11 -39.97 6.62
CA PRO A 45 -31.10 -39.48 5.26
C PRO A 45 -29.77 -39.88 4.62
N ALA A 46 -29.83 -40.38 3.39
CA ALA A 46 -28.63 -40.88 2.72
C ALA A 46 -27.62 -39.74 2.56
N SER A 47 -26.37 -40.02 2.96
CA SER A 47 -25.24 -39.10 2.80
C SER A 47 -25.08 -38.72 1.32
N GLN A 48 -25.19 -37.43 1.01
CA GLN A 48 -25.08 -36.89 -0.34
C GLN A 48 -23.63 -36.54 -0.64
N ARG A 49 -23.11 -36.96 -1.80
CA ARG A 49 -21.78 -36.55 -2.29
C ARG A 49 -21.85 -35.22 -3.04
N PHE A 50 -20.84 -34.38 -2.87
CA PHE A 50 -20.68 -33.12 -3.60
C PHE A 50 -19.31 -33.08 -4.26
N GLU A 51 -19.25 -32.51 -5.47
CA GLU A 51 -18.01 -32.09 -6.13
C GLU A 51 -17.86 -30.57 -5.99
N VAL A 52 -16.65 -30.14 -5.64
CA VAL A 52 -16.25 -28.74 -5.65
C VAL A 52 -15.27 -28.53 -6.81
N VAL A 53 -15.55 -27.54 -7.65
CA VAL A 53 -14.71 -27.14 -8.78
C VAL A 53 -14.21 -25.72 -8.53
N ILE A 54 -12.90 -25.56 -8.36
CA ILE A 54 -12.21 -24.29 -8.14
C ILE A 54 -11.53 -23.88 -9.44
N GLU A 55 -12.01 -22.80 -10.08
CA GLU A 55 -11.44 -22.21 -11.28
C GLU A 55 -10.66 -20.94 -10.91
N ASN A 56 -9.35 -20.90 -11.17
CA ASN A 56 -8.58 -19.66 -11.03
C ASN A 56 -8.66 -18.86 -12.34
N LEU A 57 -9.33 -17.70 -12.27
CA LEU A 57 -9.59 -16.80 -13.38
C LEU A 57 -8.58 -15.65 -13.46
N SER A 58 -7.67 -15.51 -12.48
CA SER A 58 -6.75 -14.36 -12.36
C SER A 58 -5.84 -14.16 -13.57
N GLY A 59 -5.59 -15.20 -14.36
CA GLY A 59 -4.80 -15.14 -15.59
C GLY A 59 -5.40 -14.19 -16.65
N GLU A 60 -6.71 -13.92 -16.57
CA GLU A 60 -7.44 -12.96 -17.40
C GLU A 60 -7.57 -11.57 -16.75
N THR A 61 -6.76 -11.28 -15.73
CA THR A 61 -6.75 -10.02 -14.98
C THR A 61 -5.37 -9.35 -15.03
N PHE A 62 -5.27 -8.16 -14.43
CA PHE A 62 -3.99 -7.46 -14.28
C PHE A 62 -3.05 -8.09 -13.25
N LEU A 63 -3.57 -8.96 -12.36
CA LEU A 63 -2.80 -9.65 -11.33
C LEU A 63 -2.88 -11.19 -11.53
N PRO A 64 -2.10 -11.78 -12.46
CA PRO A 64 -2.00 -13.24 -12.56
C PRO A 64 -1.35 -13.82 -11.29
N THR A 65 -2.17 -14.45 -10.44
CA THR A 65 -1.76 -14.94 -9.12
C THR A 65 -2.23 -16.39 -8.89
N PRO A 66 -1.35 -17.29 -8.44
CA PRO A 66 -1.80 -18.56 -7.88
C PRO A 66 -2.75 -18.34 -6.70
N PHE A 67 -3.71 -19.25 -6.53
CA PHE A 67 -4.31 -19.50 -5.24
C PHE A 67 -3.51 -20.58 -4.53
N ALA A 68 -3.14 -20.33 -3.29
CA ALA A 68 -2.43 -21.29 -2.43
C ALA A 68 -3.28 -22.56 -2.22
N PRO A 69 -2.69 -23.66 -1.69
CA PRO A 69 -3.47 -24.78 -1.20
C PRO A 69 -4.59 -24.30 -0.27
N ALA A 70 -5.84 -24.63 -0.63
CA ALA A 70 -7.01 -24.14 0.06
C ALA A 70 -7.40 -25.08 1.21
N ALA A 71 -7.85 -24.51 2.30
CA ALA A 71 -8.46 -25.25 3.41
C ALA A 71 -9.99 -25.17 3.29
N TRP A 72 -10.68 -26.26 3.62
CA TRP A 72 -12.13 -26.29 3.65
C TRP A 72 -12.65 -27.08 4.86
N ALA A 73 -13.88 -26.75 5.28
CA ALA A 73 -14.60 -27.45 6.33
C ALA A 73 -16.10 -27.57 6.02
N VAL A 74 -16.69 -28.71 6.40
CA VAL A 74 -18.14 -28.86 6.56
C VAL A 74 -18.46 -28.68 8.03
N HIS A 75 -19.43 -27.82 8.33
CA HIS A 75 -19.78 -27.47 9.71
C HIS A 75 -21.25 -27.06 9.83
N GLN A 76 -21.74 -27.03 11.08
CA GLN A 76 -23.08 -26.55 11.41
C GLN A 76 -23.19 -25.02 11.25
N SER A 77 -24.41 -24.52 11.05
CA SER A 77 -24.72 -23.08 11.11
C SER A 77 -24.27 -22.44 12.43
N GLY A 78 -23.77 -21.20 12.37
CA GLY A 78 -23.28 -20.46 13.54
C GLY A 78 -21.88 -20.85 14.01
N VAL A 79 -21.17 -21.69 13.25
CA VAL A 79 -19.71 -21.83 13.32
C VAL A 79 -19.11 -20.91 12.26
N ASP A 80 -18.43 -19.87 12.71
CA ASP A 80 -17.66 -18.95 11.85
C ASP A 80 -16.17 -19.37 11.91
N PRO A 81 -15.53 -19.73 10.78
CA PRO A 81 -14.11 -20.17 10.76
C PRO A 81 -13.10 -19.10 11.20
N PHE A 82 -13.48 -17.83 11.17
CA PHE A 82 -12.74 -16.67 11.67
C PHE A 82 -13.72 -15.52 11.95
N VAL A 83 -13.28 -14.46 12.62
CA VAL A 83 -14.12 -13.32 13.00
C VAL A 83 -13.51 -12.01 12.49
N VAL A 84 -14.24 -11.30 11.64
CA VAL A 84 -13.87 -9.94 11.18
C VAL A 84 -13.80 -8.98 12.37
N GLY A 85 -12.73 -8.21 12.46
CA GLY A 85 -12.43 -7.31 13.58
C GLY A 85 -11.79 -7.99 14.80
N ALA A 86 -11.40 -9.26 14.69
CA ALA A 86 -10.56 -9.96 15.65
C ALA A 86 -9.18 -10.28 15.03
N PRO A 87 -8.12 -10.48 15.85
CA PRO A 87 -6.85 -11.01 15.34
C PRO A 87 -7.06 -12.36 14.65
N ALA A 88 -6.26 -12.65 13.62
CA ALA A 88 -6.22 -13.98 13.02
C ALA A 88 -5.78 -15.04 14.06
N SER A 89 -6.17 -16.30 13.83
CA SER A 89 -5.52 -17.42 14.53
C SER A 89 -4.18 -17.72 13.88
N ALA A 90 -3.25 -18.35 14.62
CA ALA A 90 -1.94 -18.74 14.07
C ALA A 90 -2.07 -19.68 12.85
N GLY A 91 -3.15 -20.46 12.77
CA GLY A 91 -3.50 -21.21 11.57
C GLY A 91 -3.92 -20.34 10.39
N LEU A 92 -4.76 -19.32 10.61
CA LEU A 92 -5.20 -18.41 9.56
C LEU A 92 -4.08 -17.50 9.07
N GLU A 93 -3.23 -17.00 9.98
CA GLU A 93 -1.97 -16.29 9.73
C GLU A 93 -1.09 -17.10 8.77
N ALA A 94 -0.72 -18.33 9.13
CA ALA A 94 0.07 -19.22 8.28
C ALA A 94 -0.60 -19.59 6.93
N LEU A 95 -1.95 -19.61 6.87
CA LEU A 95 -2.66 -19.78 5.60
C LEU A 95 -2.55 -18.53 4.74
N ALA A 96 -2.73 -17.34 5.33
CA ALA A 96 -2.85 -16.07 4.65
C ALA A 96 -1.50 -15.47 4.23
N GLU A 97 -0.44 -15.68 5.01
CA GLU A 97 0.92 -15.17 4.73
C GLU A 97 1.78 -16.11 3.89
N ASP A 98 1.76 -17.42 4.20
CA ASP A 98 2.65 -18.40 3.58
C ASP A 98 1.93 -19.33 2.59
N GLY A 99 0.59 -19.28 2.53
CA GLY A 99 -0.20 -20.25 1.80
C GLY A 99 -0.21 -21.64 2.44
N GLY A 100 0.03 -21.76 3.75
CA GLY A 100 0.17 -23.01 4.50
C GLY A 100 -1.09 -23.42 5.29
N PRO A 101 -2.06 -24.15 4.70
CA PRO A 101 -3.35 -24.42 5.33
C PRO A 101 -3.31 -25.41 6.51
N THR A 102 -2.24 -26.21 6.67
CA THR A 102 -2.21 -27.35 7.59
C THR A 102 -2.48 -26.97 9.06
N ALA A 103 -1.99 -25.81 9.50
CA ALA A 103 -2.23 -25.32 10.86
C ALA A 103 -3.71 -24.97 11.06
N TRP A 104 -4.33 -24.23 10.12
CA TRP A 104 -5.75 -23.89 10.18
C TRP A 104 -6.66 -25.12 10.09
N VAL A 105 -6.31 -26.12 9.27
CA VAL A 105 -7.05 -27.39 9.20
C VAL A 105 -7.02 -28.15 10.53
N ALA A 106 -5.93 -28.05 11.30
CA ALA A 106 -5.86 -28.60 12.66
C ALA A 106 -6.71 -27.80 13.67
N GLU A 107 -6.78 -26.48 13.54
CA GLU A 107 -7.66 -25.62 14.36
C GLU A 107 -9.14 -25.91 14.06
N LEU A 108 -9.53 -26.01 12.78
CA LEU A 108 -10.86 -26.41 12.32
C LEU A 108 -11.27 -27.78 12.88
N ALA A 109 -10.35 -28.76 12.88
CA ALA A 109 -10.58 -30.08 13.47
C ALA A 109 -10.89 -30.05 14.99
N SER A 110 -10.47 -28.99 15.69
CA SER A 110 -10.73 -28.78 17.11
C SER A 110 -11.99 -27.95 17.39
N THR A 111 -12.60 -27.35 16.35
CA THR A 111 -13.70 -26.41 16.46
C THR A 111 -15.04 -27.13 16.64
N PRO A 112 -15.79 -26.89 17.74
CA PRO A 112 -17.10 -27.53 17.94
C PRO A 112 -18.08 -27.21 16.81
N GLY A 113 -18.68 -28.24 16.23
CA GLY A 113 -19.65 -28.12 15.14
C GLY A 113 -19.06 -28.30 13.73
N VAL A 114 -17.73 -28.41 13.59
CA VAL A 114 -17.08 -28.92 12.37
C VAL A 114 -17.25 -30.44 12.31
N THR A 115 -17.67 -30.98 11.16
CA THR A 115 -17.89 -32.42 10.93
C THR A 115 -16.86 -33.05 10.00
N GLN A 116 -16.32 -32.27 9.05
CA GLN A 116 -15.23 -32.65 8.14
C GLN A 116 -14.35 -31.44 7.85
N GLN A 117 -13.06 -31.67 7.57
CA GLN A 117 -12.10 -30.64 7.20
C GLN A 117 -10.92 -31.27 6.44
N ALA A 118 -10.41 -30.60 5.42
CA ALA A 118 -9.19 -31.02 4.73
C ALA A 118 -8.54 -29.87 3.94
N GLU A 119 -7.36 -30.16 3.39
CA GLU A 119 -6.65 -29.33 2.43
C GLU A 119 -6.99 -29.78 0.98
N VAL A 120 -6.89 -28.86 0.03
CA VAL A 120 -6.86 -29.16 -1.40
C VAL A 120 -5.74 -28.37 -2.07
N GLY A 121 -5.08 -28.94 -3.08
CA GLY A 121 -3.89 -28.36 -3.70
C GLY A 121 -4.08 -26.96 -4.29
N ALA A 122 -2.97 -26.24 -4.45
CA ALA A 122 -2.92 -24.93 -5.09
C ALA A 122 -3.60 -24.91 -6.47
N THR A 123 -4.17 -23.77 -6.84
CA THR A 123 -4.81 -23.56 -8.15
C THR A 123 -4.07 -22.45 -8.91
N PRO A 124 -3.12 -22.78 -9.81
CA PRO A 124 -2.38 -21.80 -10.59
C PRO A 124 -3.29 -20.98 -11.55
N PRO A 125 -2.83 -19.81 -12.06
CA PRO A 125 -3.60 -18.99 -12.99
C PRO A 125 -4.12 -19.78 -14.21
N GLY A 126 -5.42 -19.64 -14.51
CA GLY A 126 -6.08 -20.33 -15.61
C GLY A 126 -6.28 -21.85 -15.42
N GLN A 127 -5.94 -22.40 -14.25
CA GLN A 127 -6.11 -23.82 -13.94
C GLN A 127 -7.37 -24.09 -13.12
N VAL A 128 -7.75 -25.38 -13.05
CA VAL A 128 -8.94 -25.84 -12.34
C VAL A 128 -8.61 -27.01 -11.42
N THR A 129 -8.84 -26.82 -10.11
CA THR A 129 -8.67 -27.82 -9.06
C THR A 129 -10.02 -28.37 -8.63
N ARG A 130 -10.07 -29.64 -8.19
CA ARG A 130 -11.31 -30.32 -7.78
C ARG A 130 -11.11 -31.14 -6.53
N PHE A 131 -12.15 -31.24 -5.71
CA PHE A 131 -12.24 -32.24 -4.65
C PHE A 131 -13.70 -32.68 -4.45
N GLU A 132 -13.89 -33.75 -3.69
CA GLU A 132 -15.21 -34.25 -3.31
C GLU A 132 -15.30 -34.43 -1.80
N PHE A 133 -16.51 -34.30 -1.27
CA PHE A 133 -16.84 -34.63 0.12
C PHE A 133 -18.28 -35.14 0.20
N SER A 134 -18.75 -35.49 1.40
CA SER A 134 -20.15 -35.89 1.62
C SER A 134 -20.80 -35.11 2.76
N ALA A 135 -22.12 -34.92 2.72
CA ALA A 135 -22.87 -34.21 3.77
C ALA A 135 -24.25 -34.87 4.01
N GLU A 136 -24.82 -34.66 5.18
CA GLU A 136 -26.11 -35.25 5.58
C GLU A 136 -27.26 -34.23 5.52
N PRO A 137 -28.36 -34.52 4.80
CA PRO A 137 -29.56 -33.69 4.84
C PRO A 137 -30.09 -33.48 6.27
N GLY A 138 -30.54 -32.26 6.60
CA GLY A 138 -31.15 -31.96 7.89
C GLY A 138 -30.18 -31.73 9.05
N ARG A 139 -28.88 -31.58 8.79
CA ARG A 139 -27.85 -31.20 9.79
C ARG A 139 -27.56 -29.69 9.90
N ASP A 140 -28.18 -28.87 9.04
CA ASP A 140 -27.82 -27.45 8.82
C ASP A 140 -26.32 -27.28 8.49
N GLU A 141 -25.83 -28.16 7.62
CA GLU A 141 -24.44 -28.22 7.19
C GLU A 141 -24.13 -27.20 6.09
N ARG A 142 -23.02 -26.49 6.29
CA ARG A 142 -22.44 -25.50 5.39
C ARG A 142 -21.05 -25.96 4.97
N LEU A 143 -20.65 -25.61 3.76
CA LEU A 143 -19.25 -25.69 3.32
C LEU A 143 -18.64 -24.29 3.41
N SER A 144 -17.53 -24.17 4.13
CA SER A 144 -16.66 -22.98 4.09
C SER A 144 -15.29 -23.34 3.54
N LEU A 145 -14.65 -22.38 2.87
CA LEU A 145 -13.33 -22.53 2.27
C LEU A 145 -12.52 -21.24 2.42
N ALA A 146 -11.21 -21.34 2.60
CA ALA A 146 -10.28 -20.21 2.47
C ALA A 146 -9.02 -20.58 1.66
N SER A 147 -8.44 -19.59 0.97
CA SER A 147 -7.19 -19.73 0.20
C SER A 147 -6.49 -18.38 0.04
N MET A 148 -5.18 -18.34 0.27
CA MET A 148 -4.37 -17.14 0.02
C MET A 148 -4.28 -16.78 -1.47
N LEU A 149 -4.29 -15.48 -1.74
CA LEU A 149 -3.91 -14.88 -3.01
C LEU A 149 -2.38 -14.69 -3.04
N VAL A 150 -1.63 -15.60 -3.66
CA VAL A 150 -0.15 -15.71 -3.48
C VAL A 150 0.66 -14.46 -3.89
N GLN A 151 0.10 -13.58 -4.71
CA GLN A 151 0.67 -12.26 -5.04
C GLN A 151 0.18 -11.15 -4.08
N SER A 152 0.04 -11.47 -2.80
CA SER A 152 -0.21 -10.54 -1.69
C SER A 152 0.73 -10.91 -0.53
N ASN A 153 0.78 -10.08 0.51
CA ASN A 153 1.46 -10.42 1.76
C ASN A 153 0.52 -11.29 2.62
N ASP A 154 -0.69 -10.82 2.99
CA ASP A 154 -1.61 -11.56 3.88
C ASP A 154 -3.10 -11.58 3.40
N ALA A 155 -3.36 -11.40 2.09
CA ALA A 155 -4.73 -11.40 1.56
C ALA A 155 -5.22 -12.80 1.16
N PHE A 156 -6.44 -13.14 1.59
CA PHE A 156 -7.06 -14.45 1.35
C PHE A 156 -8.52 -14.32 0.90
N VAL A 157 -8.98 -15.22 0.02
CA VAL A 157 -10.41 -15.34 -0.30
C VAL A 157 -11.07 -16.32 0.65
N SER A 158 -12.29 -16.00 1.11
CA SER A 158 -13.13 -16.95 1.84
C SER A 158 -14.62 -16.73 1.61
N GLY A 159 -15.42 -17.77 1.85
CA GLY A 159 -16.87 -17.76 1.74
C GLY A 159 -17.49 -19.02 2.33
N SER A 160 -18.80 -18.98 2.57
CA SER A 160 -19.59 -20.11 3.08
C SER A 160 -20.90 -20.28 2.29
N LEU A 161 -21.39 -21.52 2.12
CA LEU A 161 -22.70 -21.81 1.53
C LEU A 161 -23.43 -22.96 2.23
N GLU A 162 -24.77 -22.96 2.13
CA GLU A 162 -25.66 -24.05 2.56
C GLU A 162 -25.65 -25.18 1.55
N LEU A 163 -25.55 -26.43 1.98
CA LEU A 163 -25.44 -27.57 1.06
C LEU A 163 -26.79 -28.12 0.58
N PHE A 164 -27.85 -27.81 1.32
CA PHE A 164 -29.21 -28.27 1.06
C PHE A 164 -30.19 -27.10 1.15
N ASP A 165 -31.27 -27.15 0.37
CA ASP A 165 -32.38 -26.20 0.50
C ASP A 165 -33.20 -26.44 1.78
N ALA A 166 -34.16 -25.55 2.05
CA ALA A 166 -35.06 -25.65 3.21
C ALA A 166 -36.04 -26.85 3.16
N GLN A 167 -35.96 -27.70 2.12
CA GLN A 167 -36.68 -28.97 2.00
C GLN A 167 -35.75 -30.19 2.15
N GLY A 168 -34.43 -29.96 2.28
CA GLY A 168 -33.40 -31.00 2.39
C GLY A 168 -32.90 -31.53 1.06
N ASN A 169 -33.24 -30.91 -0.08
CA ASN A 169 -32.69 -31.30 -1.38
C ASN A 169 -31.30 -30.65 -1.57
N PRO A 170 -30.32 -31.37 -2.10
CA PRO A 170 -29.00 -30.78 -2.35
C PRO A 170 -29.03 -29.85 -3.56
N VAL A 171 -28.24 -28.78 -3.49
CA VAL A 171 -28.29 -27.66 -4.44
C VAL A 171 -26.96 -27.44 -5.17
N THR A 172 -27.04 -27.20 -6.48
CA THR A 172 -25.89 -26.71 -7.28
C THR A 172 -25.79 -25.20 -7.13
N GLN A 173 -24.65 -24.69 -6.66
CA GLN A 173 -24.47 -23.28 -6.33
C GLN A 173 -23.05 -22.82 -6.65
N GLN A 174 -22.87 -21.51 -6.84
CA GLN A 174 -21.56 -20.88 -6.78
C GLN A 174 -21.34 -20.34 -5.36
N LEU A 175 -20.12 -20.54 -4.84
CA LEU A 175 -19.72 -19.98 -3.55
C LEU A 175 -19.48 -18.48 -3.72
N ALA A 176 -20.24 -17.66 -2.99
CA ALA A 176 -19.96 -16.24 -2.88
C ALA A 176 -18.67 -16.07 -2.06
N LEU A 177 -17.60 -15.65 -2.73
CA LEU A 177 -16.30 -15.40 -2.13
C LEU A 177 -16.12 -13.90 -1.87
N THR A 178 -15.51 -13.58 -0.74
CA THR A 178 -15.07 -12.25 -0.35
C THR A 178 -13.56 -12.28 -0.18
N LEU A 179 -12.87 -11.21 -0.60
CA LEU A 179 -11.45 -11.05 -0.32
C LEU A 179 -11.29 -10.38 1.05
N TYR A 180 -10.49 -11.00 1.89
CA TYR A 180 -10.14 -10.56 3.22
C TYR A 180 -8.64 -10.29 3.30
N ASP A 181 -8.34 -9.46 4.28
CA ASP A 181 -7.03 -9.11 4.79
C ASP A 181 -6.94 -9.77 6.16
N ALA A 182 -5.85 -10.50 6.45
CA ALA A 182 -5.72 -11.18 7.74
C ALA A 182 -5.44 -10.20 8.90
N GLY A 183 -4.95 -9.00 8.58
CA GLY A 183 -4.48 -8.01 9.51
C GLY A 183 -3.27 -8.51 10.28
N THR A 184 -2.46 -9.39 9.70
CA THR A 184 -1.28 -9.94 10.36
C THR A 184 -0.01 -9.27 9.86
N GLU A 185 0.00 -8.80 8.61
CA GLU A 185 1.06 -7.97 8.04
C GLU A 185 0.52 -6.68 7.42
N VAL A 186 1.33 -5.62 7.43
CA VAL A 186 1.05 -4.35 6.76
C VAL A 186 1.05 -4.60 5.26
N ASN A 187 -0.09 -4.34 4.65
CA ASN A 187 -0.33 -4.53 3.22
C ASN A 187 0.84 -4.05 2.34
N GLU A 188 1.15 -4.83 1.29
CA GLU A 188 2.09 -4.45 0.24
C GLU A 188 1.48 -4.51 -1.17
N VAL A 189 2.08 -3.76 -2.12
CA VAL A 189 1.71 -3.74 -3.54
C VAL A 189 1.51 -5.17 -4.08
N PRO A 190 0.30 -5.55 -4.51
CA PRO A 190 0.04 -6.90 -5.01
C PRO A 190 0.94 -7.28 -6.19
N GLY A 191 1.63 -8.41 -6.09
CA GLY A 191 2.56 -8.90 -7.11
C GLY A 191 3.96 -8.30 -7.08
N ALA A 192 4.29 -7.54 -6.04
CA ALA A 192 5.41 -6.61 -6.02
C ALA A 192 6.08 -6.44 -4.63
N GLY A 193 5.34 -6.61 -3.54
CA GLY A 193 5.83 -6.50 -2.17
C GLY A 193 7.01 -7.42 -1.81
N ALA A 194 7.84 -6.96 -0.87
CA ALA A 194 9.06 -7.61 -0.40
C ALA A 194 8.79 -8.77 0.58
N TYR A 195 7.61 -8.81 1.19
CA TYR A 195 7.15 -9.75 2.21
C TYR A 195 6.08 -10.74 1.70
N GLN A 196 5.80 -10.71 0.38
CA GLN A 196 4.92 -11.68 -0.27
C GLN A 196 5.60 -13.05 -0.48
N PRO A 197 4.89 -14.19 -0.53
CA PRO A 197 5.46 -15.54 -0.65
C PRO A 197 6.52 -15.74 -1.74
N ALA A 198 6.39 -15.03 -2.86
CA ALA A 198 7.31 -15.10 -4.00
C ALA A 198 8.64 -14.35 -3.79
N ARG A 199 8.72 -13.49 -2.76
CA ARG A 199 9.80 -12.52 -2.52
C ARG A 199 10.31 -12.48 -1.07
N GLN A 200 9.52 -12.95 -0.10
CA GLN A 200 9.85 -12.88 1.32
C GLN A 200 11.16 -13.61 1.67
N PRO A 201 12.00 -13.03 2.55
CA PRO A 201 13.29 -13.62 2.91
C PRO A 201 13.17 -14.86 3.79
N ALA A 202 12.07 -14.98 4.54
CA ALA A 202 11.66 -16.11 5.36
C ALA A 202 10.14 -16.01 5.60
N PRO A 203 9.45 -17.10 6.00
CA PRO A 203 8.03 -17.10 6.39
C PRO A 203 7.69 -16.17 7.56
N ASN A 204 6.48 -15.63 7.59
CA ASN A 204 5.89 -14.77 8.66
C ASN A 204 6.81 -13.58 8.97
N MET A 205 6.97 -12.67 8.00
CA MET A 205 8.01 -11.64 7.98
C MET A 205 7.45 -10.33 7.43
N GLY A 206 6.72 -9.58 8.24
CA GLY A 206 6.26 -8.23 7.90
C GLY A 206 6.05 -7.36 9.13
N PRO A 207 5.82 -6.05 8.98
CA PRO A 207 5.33 -5.21 10.08
C PRO A 207 3.87 -5.60 10.37
N ALA A 208 3.43 -5.72 11.63
CA ALA A 208 2.06 -6.18 11.92
C ALA A 208 0.98 -5.09 11.80
N GLU A 209 -0.20 -5.43 11.25
CA GLU A 209 -1.31 -4.47 11.00
C GLU A 209 -2.44 -4.48 12.06
N GLY A 210 -2.91 -5.65 12.52
CA GLY A 210 -3.83 -5.78 13.66
C GLY A 210 -4.85 -6.93 13.61
N THR A 211 -5.90 -6.80 12.79
CA THR A 211 -7.10 -7.68 12.83
C THR A 211 -7.70 -7.95 11.46
N VAL A 212 -8.29 -9.14 11.29
CA VAL A 212 -8.92 -9.58 10.04
C VAL A 212 -10.00 -8.59 9.58
N HIS A 213 -9.91 -8.11 8.34
CA HIS A 213 -10.88 -7.19 7.77
C HIS A 213 -11.12 -7.42 6.27
N LEU A 214 -12.01 -6.62 5.66
CA LEU A 214 -12.25 -6.71 4.22
C LEU A 214 -11.08 -6.06 3.48
N ALA A 215 -10.46 -6.79 2.56
CA ALA A 215 -9.43 -6.23 1.66
C ALA A 215 -10.10 -5.29 0.64
N ASN A 216 -10.39 -4.05 1.08
CA ASN A 216 -11.11 -3.04 0.31
C ASN A 216 -10.20 -1.92 -0.23
N HIS A 217 -8.90 -2.11 -0.13
CA HIS A 217 -7.88 -1.19 -0.62
C HIS A 217 -8.03 -1.04 -2.15
N ALA A 218 -8.10 0.20 -2.62
CA ALA A 218 -8.12 0.58 -4.03
C ALA A 218 -7.70 2.05 -4.27
N VAL A 219 -6.48 2.28 -4.76
CA VAL A 219 -6.13 3.48 -5.56
C VAL A 219 -5.15 3.12 -6.69
N ARG A 220 -4.58 4.14 -7.32
CA ARG A 220 -3.96 4.18 -8.65
C ARG A 220 -2.52 4.73 -8.57
N ALA A 221 -1.92 4.70 -7.39
CA ALA A 221 -0.73 5.49 -7.10
C ALA A 221 0.56 4.93 -7.72
N PHE A 222 1.29 5.83 -8.38
CA PHE A 222 2.68 5.59 -8.75
C PHE A 222 3.63 5.97 -7.61
N PRO A 223 4.75 5.23 -7.44
CA PRO A 223 5.89 5.66 -6.64
C PRO A 223 6.43 7.04 -7.07
N PRO A 224 7.20 7.73 -6.20
CA PRO A 224 7.88 8.98 -6.54
C PRO A 224 8.66 8.88 -7.86
N ALA A 225 8.66 9.93 -8.67
CA ALA A 225 9.34 9.92 -9.97
C ALA A 225 10.83 9.55 -9.87
N GLY A 226 11.53 10.01 -8.82
CA GLY A 226 12.92 9.64 -8.54
C GLY A 226 13.16 8.19 -8.08
N GLN A 227 12.10 7.43 -7.77
CA GLN A 227 12.16 5.97 -7.57
C GLN A 227 11.84 5.21 -8.88
N LEU A 228 11.05 5.79 -9.78
CA LEU A 228 10.75 5.22 -11.10
C LEU A 228 11.86 5.46 -12.13
N VAL A 229 12.51 6.63 -12.09
CA VAL A 229 13.59 7.02 -13.01
C VAL A 229 14.72 7.71 -12.25
N GLN A 230 15.92 7.14 -12.35
CA GLN A 230 17.15 7.79 -11.91
C GLN A 230 17.76 8.62 -13.06
N VAL A 231 18.17 9.86 -12.77
CA VAL A 231 18.87 10.73 -13.72
C VAL A 231 20.33 10.95 -13.28
N ASP A 232 21.28 10.64 -14.17
CA ASP A 232 22.72 10.90 -14.01
C ASP A 232 23.19 11.89 -15.08
N VAL A 233 24.07 12.83 -14.74
CA VAL A 233 24.52 13.89 -15.66
C VAL A 233 26.05 14.01 -15.65
N ARG A 234 26.66 13.83 -16.83
CA ARG A 234 28.10 13.99 -17.06
C ARG A 234 28.38 14.98 -18.18
N LEU A 235 29.56 15.61 -18.14
CA LEU A 235 30.10 16.39 -19.26
C LEU A 235 31.08 15.52 -20.06
N ASP A 236 30.91 15.44 -21.38
CA ASP A 236 31.69 14.58 -22.26
C ASP A 236 32.03 15.31 -23.58
N ALA A 237 33.31 15.57 -23.81
CA ALA A 237 33.83 16.31 -24.97
C ALA A 237 33.18 17.71 -25.21
N GLY A 238 32.54 18.28 -24.20
CA GLY A 238 31.81 19.56 -24.28
C GLY A 238 30.29 19.44 -24.30
N ASP A 239 29.76 18.23 -24.52
CA ASP A 239 28.32 17.95 -24.45
C ASP A 239 27.91 17.56 -23.04
N LEU A 240 26.73 17.99 -22.61
CA LEU A 240 26.05 17.39 -21.46
C LEU A 240 25.41 16.07 -21.90
N VAL A 241 25.61 15.04 -21.09
CA VAL A 241 25.02 13.72 -21.30
C VAL A 241 24.18 13.35 -20.09
N PHE A 242 22.86 13.28 -20.32
CA PHE A 242 21.86 12.85 -19.35
C PHE A 242 21.57 11.37 -19.58
N THR A 243 21.76 10.55 -18.55
CA THR A 243 21.35 9.14 -18.55
C THR A 243 20.08 9.01 -17.72
N LEU A 244 19.01 8.49 -18.32
CA LEU A 244 17.76 8.19 -17.63
C LEU A 244 17.68 6.68 -17.47
N THR A 245 17.86 6.19 -16.25
CA THR A 245 17.77 4.78 -15.89
C THR A 245 16.36 4.48 -15.38
N ASN A 246 15.66 3.54 -15.99
CA ASN A 246 14.40 3.04 -15.44
C ASN A 246 14.69 2.18 -14.19
N THR A 247 14.20 2.62 -13.03
CA THR A 247 14.40 1.96 -11.73
C THR A 247 13.11 1.36 -11.17
N GLY A 248 12.00 1.37 -11.91
CA GLY A 248 10.66 0.98 -11.42
C GLY A 248 10.58 -0.38 -10.74
N GLU A 249 11.33 -1.40 -11.18
CA GLU A 249 11.36 -2.72 -10.53
C GLU A 249 11.81 -2.67 -9.05
N ALA A 250 12.66 -1.71 -8.66
CA ALA A 250 13.08 -1.53 -7.27
C ALA A 250 11.95 -0.99 -6.35
N THR A 251 10.84 -0.52 -6.94
CA THR A 251 9.64 -0.05 -6.24
C THR A 251 8.54 -1.11 -6.17
N GLY A 252 8.80 -2.30 -6.73
CA GLY A 252 7.80 -3.34 -6.94
C GLY A 252 6.92 -3.11 -8.19
N VAL A 253 6.62 -1.87 -8.57
CA VAL A 253 5.80 -1.59 -9.77
C VAL A 253 6.65 -1.72 -11.04
N ARG A 254 6.45 -2.80 -11.80
CA ARG A 254 7.22 -3.07 -13.04
C ARG A 254 6.79 -2.18 -14.21
N THR A 255 7.14 -0.89 -14.16
CA THR A 255 6.79 0.09 -15.19
C THR A 255 7.87 0.20 -16.28
N PRO A 256 7.59 0.00 -17.58
CA PRO A 256 8.47 0.47 -18.64
C PRO A 256 8.43 2.01 -18.72
N LEU A 257 9.55 2.62 -19.12
CA LEU A 257 9.68 4.05 -19.38
C LEU A 257 9.65 4.28 -20.90
N ALA A 258 8.77 5.14 -21.38
CA ALA A 258 8.65 5.43 -22.80
C ALA A 258 9.89 6.17 -23.35
N PRO A 259 10.11 6.15 -24.69
CA PRO A 259 11.07 7.03 -25.35
C PRO A 259 11.05 8.48 -24.86
N VAL A 260 12.21 9.01 -24.53
CA VAL A 260 12.35 10.32 -23.88
C VAL A 260 12.40 11.42 -24.92
N PHE A 261 11.40 12.32 -24.94
CA PHE A 261 11.51 13.61 -25.64
C PHE A 261 12.47 14.53 -24.87
N TRP A 262 13.27 15.29 -25.61
CA TRP A 262 14.12 16.33 -25.04
C TRP A 262 14.22 17.55 -25.97
N ALA A 263 14.31 18.74 -25.36
CA ALA A 263 14.52 19.99 -26.09
C ALA A 263 15.26 21.03 -25.22
N SER A 264 16.25 21.71 -25.79
CA SER A 264 16.77 22.97 -25.23
C SER A 264 15.94 24.15 -25.70
N HIS A 265 15.71 25.14 -24.84
CA HIS A 265 14.78 26.24 -25.13
C HIS A 265 15.08 27.53 -24.36
N THR A 266 14.41 28.60 -24.76
CA THR A 266 14.32 29.86 -24.02
C THR A 266 13.19 29.82 -22.98
N ALA A 267 13.19 30.78 -22.05
CA ALA A 267 12.07 30.98 -21.12
C ALA A 267 10.75 31.42 -21.79
N ALA A 268 10.73 31.68 -23.10
CA ALA A 268 9.51 31.99 -23.86
C ALA A 268 8.70 30.73 -24.26
N TRP A 269 9.26 29.53 -24.09
CA TRP A 269 8.57 28.27 -24.36
C TRP A 269 8.63 27.31 -23.18
N ARG A 270 7.59 26.49 -23.07
CA ARG A 270 7.40 25.39 -22.13
C ARG A 270 6.65 24.28 -22.85
N ALA A 271 6.91 23.02 -22.49
CA ALA A 271 6.14 21.92 -23.05
C ALA A 271 4.71 21.81 -22.49
N PHE A 272 4.48 22.36 -21.30
CA PHE A 272 3.18 22.41 -20.62
C PHE A 272 3.15 23.57 -19.61
N GLU A 273 1.97 23.95 -19.14
CA GLU A 273 1.78 24.93 -18.08
C GLU A 273 0.86 24.33 -17.00
N PRO A 274 1.29 24.24 -15.71
CA PRO A 274 0.49 23.64 -14.66
C PRO A 274 -0.85 24.36 -14.45
N GLY A 275 -1.93 23.60 -14.25
CA GLY A 275 -3.28 24.14 -14.12
C GLY A 275 -3.88 24.69 -15.43
N GLN A 276 -3.26 24.41 -16.58
CA GLN A 276 -3.82 24.62 -17.91
C GLN A 276 -3.99 23.28 -18.64
N PRO A 277 -4.94 23.16 -19.60
CA PRO A 277 -5.06 21.96 -20.42
C PRO A 277 -3.79 21.64 -21.21
N ALA A 278 -3.56 20.35 -21.48
CA ALA A 278 -2.44 19.88 -22.29
C ALA A 278 -2.40 20.63 -23.63
N PRO A 279 -1.28 21.30 -23.99
CA PRO A 279 -1.18 22.02 -25.25
C PRO A 279 -1.20 21.06 -26.45
N ALA A 280 -1.70 21.57 -27.59
CA ALA A 280 -1.73 20.85 -28.86
C ALA A 280 -0.33 20.75 -29.53
N ASN A 281 0.67 20.30 -28.77
CA ASN A 281 2.07 20.11 -29.18
C ASN A 281 2.50 18.64 -29.20
N GLY A 282 1.62 17.69 -28.84
CA GLY A 282 1.94 16.26 -28.74
C GLY A 282 2.16 15.74 -27.32
N LEU A 283 1.97 16.56 -26.28
CA LEU A 283 2.07 16.10 -24.89
C LEU A 283 1.11 14.95 -24.59
N THR A 284 -0.15 15.06 -25.01
CA THR A 284 -1.16 14.01 -24.89
C THR A 284 -0.72 12.71 -25.56
N THR A 285 -0.28 12.75 -26.83
CA THR A 285 0.26 11.56 -27.53
C THR A 285 1.45 10.92 -26.80
N LEU A 286 2.26 11.73 -26.09
CA LEU A 286 3.30 11.18 -25.23
C LEU A 286 2.70 10.54 -23.97
N ALA A 287 1.82 11.23 -23.25
CA ALA A 287 1.27 10.80 -21.95
C ALA A 287 0.32 9.60 -22.05
N GLU A 288 -0.39 9.44 -23.17
CA GLU A 288 -1.36 8.36 -23.42
C GLU A 288 -0.74 7.17 -24.16
N ASP A 289 0.11 7.41 -25.18
CA ASP A 289 0.65 6.35 -26.06
C ASP A 289 2.16 6.08 -25.89
N GLY A 290 2.87 6.91 -25.12
CA GLY A 290 4.33 6.83 -24.98
C GLY A 290 5.11 7.30 -26.21
N SER A 291 4.49 8.06 -27.11
CA SER A 291 5.09 8.50 -28.37
C SER A 291 5.56 9.97 -28.35
N PRO A 292 6.87 10.25 -28.36
CA PRO A 292 7.38 11.62 -28.42
C PRO A 292 7.35 12.24 -29.84
N ALA A 293 6.82 11.53 -30.84
CA ALA A 293 6.94 11.92 -32.26
C ALA A 293 6.28 13.27 -32.59
N ASP A 294 5.13 13.54 -31.99
CA ASP A 294 4.40 14.80 -32.20
C ASP A 294 5.13 15.98 -31.53
N LEU A 295 5.70 15.77 -30.33
CA LEU A 295 6.55 16.77 -29.66
C LEU A 295 7.80 17.11 -30.48
N VAL A 296 8.46 16.11 -31.07
CA VAL A 296 9.59 16.32 -32.00
C VAL A 296 9.16 17.10 -33.25
N THR A 297 7.96 16.82 -33.76
CA THR A 297 7.41 17.50 -34.94
C THR A 297 7.03 18.96 -34.63
N PHE A 298 6.40 19.21 -33.48
CA PHE A 298 6.11 20.55 -32.98
C PHE A 298 7.41 21.34 -32.77
N ALA A 299 8.41 20.74 -32.12
CA ALA A 299 9.67 21.40 -31.76
C ALA A 299 10.43 21.94 -32.99
N ALA A 300 10.35 21.24 -34.13
CA ALA A 300 10.94 21.68 -35.40
C ALA A 300 10.32 22.97 -35.99
N SER A 301 9.19 23.43 -35.45
CA SER A 301 8.48 24.63 -35.90
C SER A 301 8.54 25.82 -34.93
N GLU A 302 9.09 25.62 -33.73
CA GLU A 302 9.08 26.61 -32.65
C GLU A 302 10.40 27.38 -32.57
N ALA A 303 10.34 28.71 -32.71
CA ALA A 303 11.52 29.57 -32.73
C ALA A 303 12.17 29.75 -31.35
N ALA A 304 11.44 29.45 -30.28
CA ALA A 304 11.92 29.47 -28.90
C ALA A 304 12.70 28.19 -28.49
N ILE A 305 12.81 27.19 -29.37
CA ILE A 305 13.52 25.92 -29.16
C ILE A 305 14.82 25.88 -29.98
N GLY A 306 15.86 25.29 -29.39
CA GLY A 306 17.18 25.11 -29.99
C GLY A 306 17.39 23.68 -30.50
N ALA A 307 18.15 22.88 -29.75
CA ALA A 307 18.40 21.48 -30.08
C ALA A 307 17.33 20.58 -29.44
N PHE A 308 16.81 19.61 -30.19
CA PHE A 308 15.75 18.72 -29.70
C PHE A 308 15.85 17.32 -30.33
N GLY A 309 15.13 16.36 -29.74
CA GLY A 309 15.03 15.01 -30.29
C GLY A 309 14.27 14.05 -29.40
N ALA A 310 14.40 12.76 -29.70
CA ALA A 310 13.88 11.67 -28.88
C ALA A 310 14.96 10.60 -28.66
N ALA A 311 15.24 10.25 -27.40
CA ALA A 311 16.03 9.08 -27.06
C ALA A 311 15.08 7.87 -27.00
N ALA A 312 15.03 7.11 -28.10
CA ALA A 312 14.04 6.05 -28.30
C ALA A 312 14.61 4.63 -28.35
N VAL A 313 15.94 4.47 -28.19
CA VAL A 313 16.63 3.18 -28.15
C VAL A 313 17.51 3.15 -26.90
N THR A 314 17.50 2.04 -26.17
CA THR A 314 18.26 1.89 -24.92
C THR A 314 19.74 1.56 -25.15
N LEU A 315 20.59 1.97 -24.20
CA LEU A 315 22.03 1.65 -24.21
C LEU A 315 22.30 0.14 -24.20
N GLU A 316 21.40 -0.64 -23.59
CA GLU A 316 21.45 -2.10 -23.49
C GLU A 316 21.06 -2.77 -24.82
N ARG A 317 20.29 -2.09 -25.68
CA ARG A 317 19.76 -2.65 -26.93
C ARG A 317 19.94 -1.69 -28.12
N PRO A 318 21.18 -1.26 -28.45
CA PRO A 318 21.45 -0.19 -29.43
C PRO A 318 21.05 -0.51 -30.89
N THR A 319 20.66 -1.75 -31.18
CA THR A 319 20.19 -2.22 -32.50
C THR A 319 18.70 -2.61 -32.52
N ALA A 320 17.98 -2.44 -31.40
CA ALA A 320 16.55 -2.67 -31.34
C ALA A 320 15.77 -1.57 -32.09
N PRO A 321 14.53 -1.85 -32.56
CA PRO A 321 13.62 -0.79 -32.98
C PRO A 321 13.33 0.17 -31.80
N PRO A 322 12.92 1.41 -32.09
CA PRO A 322 12.44 2.34 -31.07
C PRO A 322 11.38 1.72 -30.15
N GLY A 323 11.51 1.95 -28.85
CA GLY A 323 10.61 1.37 -27.85
C GLY A 323 11.03 1.68 -26.41
N PRO A 324 10.21 1.28 -25.42
CA PRO A 324 10.41 1.64 -24.02
C PRO A 324 11.62 0.96 -23.38
N ALA A 325 12.24 1.65 -22.42
CA ALA A 325 13.20 1.07 -21.49
C ALA A 325 12.45 0.22 -20.46
N MET A 326 12.78 -1.05 -20.38
CA MET A 326 12.38 -1.92 -19.27
C MET A 326 13.18 -1.53 -18.00
N PRO A 327 12.75 -1.94 -16.80
CA PRO A 327 13.54 -1.73 -15.60
C PRO A 327 14.99 -2.23 -15.74
N GLY A 328 15.93 -1.44 -15.21
CA GLY A 328 17.38 -1.63 -15.37
C GLY A 328 17.96 -1.05 -16.67
N GLU A 329 17.14 -0.72 -17.67
CA GLU A 329 17.61 -0.16 -18.95
C GLU A 329 17.64 1.37 -18.95
N ARG A 330 18.43 1.92 -19.88
CA ARG A 330 18.83 3.32 -19.89
C ARG A 330 18.65 3.98 -21.24
N PHE A 331 18.09 5.19 -21.24
CA PHE A 331 18.19 6.12 -22.35
C PHE A 331 19.35 7.10 -22.12
N GLU A 332 20.04 7.49 -23.18
CA GLU A 332 21.05 8.56 -23.16
C GLU A 332 20.59 9.73 -24.03
N VAL A 333 20.55 10.93 -23.45
CA VAL A 333 20.31 12.20 -24.14
C VAL A 333 21.62 12.98 -24.14
N ARG A 334 22.12 13.34 -25.34
CA ARG A 334 23.37 14.09 -25.53
C ARG A 334 23.04 15.46 -26.13
N LEU A 335 23.36 16.52 -25.37
CA LEU A 335 23.07 17.91 -25.69
C LEU A 335 24.37 18.73 -25.73
N THR A 336 24.66 19.37 -26.86
CA THR A 336 25.64 20.47 -26.90
C THR A 336 24.99 21.72 -26.31
N PRO A 337 25.47 22.29 -25.19
CA PRO A 337 24.80 23.42 -24.55
C PRO A 337 24.94 24.71 -25.37
N ASP A 338 23.85 25.46 -25.50
CA ASP A 338 23.82 26.77 -26.16
C ASP A 338 23.21 27.82 -25.22
N ALA A 339 23.94 28.91 -24.96
CA ALA A 339 23.49 30.01 -24.10
C ALA A 339 22.31 30.79 -24.72
N ALA A 340 22.04 30.66 -26.02
CA ALA A 340 20.82 31.17 -26.64
C ALA A 340 19.55 30.38 -26.23
N PHE A 341 19.71 29.12 -25.80
CA PHE A 341 18.64 28.21 -25.40
C PHE A 341 18.97 27.59 -24.02
N PRO A 342 18.98 28.40 -22.95
CA PRO A 342 19.65 28.06 -21.70
C PRO A 342 18.92 27.04 -20.84
N ARG A 343 17.75 26.52 -21.23
CA ARG A 343 16.96 25.55 -20.47
C ARG A 343 16.83 24.22 -21.18
N LEU A 344 16.66 23.13 -20.45
CA LEU A 344 16.39 21.78 -20.98
C LEU A 344 15.10 21.20 -20.41
N THR A 345 14.15 20.87 -21.28
CA THR A 345 12.99 20.04 -20.94
C THR A 345 13.29 18.58 -21.30
N LEU A 346 12.94 17.65 -20.40
CA LEU A 346 12.83 16.21 -20.66
C LEU A 346 11.38 15.76 -20.39
N LEU A 347 10.85 14.86 -21.20
CA LEU A 347 9.52 14.25 -21.00
C LEU A 347 9.56 12.76 -21.37
N ALA A 348 8.95 11.91 -20.56
CA ALA A 348 8.71 10.50 -20.90
C ALA A 348 7.50 9.95 -20.14
N MET A 349 6.67 9.14 -20.81
CA MET A 349 5.55 8.45 -20.18
C MET A 349 6.02 7.30 -19.28
N ILE A 350 5.32 7.09 -18.16
CA ILE A 350 5.33 5.84 -17.43
C ILE A 350 4.33 4.89 -18.11
N VAL A 351 4.81 3.87 -18.82
CA VAL A 351 4.01 3.10 -19.81
C VAL A 351 2.86 2.30 -19.21
N GLU A 352 2.95 1.95 -17.93
CA GLU A 352 1.84 1.29 -17.21
C GLU A 352 0.81 2.31 -16.68
N SER A 353 0.80 3.56 -17.19
CA SER A 353 -0.24 4.57 -16.98
C SER A 353 -1.10 4.72 -18.25
N ASN A 354 -2.08 5.61 -18.21
CA ASN A 354 -2.79 6.08 -19.41
C ASN A 354 -2.72 7.61 -19.59
N ASP A 355 -2.15 8.36 -18.64
CA ASP A 355 -1.98 9.82 -18.76
C ASP A 355 -0.79 10.37 -17.93
N ALA A 356 0.16 9.51 -17.53
CA ALA A 356 1.23 9.88 -16.60
C ALA A 356 2.60 10.01 -17.28
N PHE A 357 3.25 11.15 -17.09
CA PHE A 357 4.58 11.42 -17.63
C PHE A 357 5.53 12.05 -16.60
N VAL A 358 6.81 11.70 -16.66
CA VAL A 358 7.85 12.34 -15.85
C VAL A 358 8.45 13.53 -16.58
N SER A 359 8.78 14.59 -15.82
CA SER A 359 9.47 15.77 -16.34
C SER A 359 10.32 16.47 -15.27
N LEU A 360 11.30 17.26 -15.70
CA LEU A 360 12.13 18.13 -14.83
C LEU A 360 11.41 19.44 -14.41
N GLY A 361 10.08 19.45 -14.42
CA GLY A 361 9.23 20.61 -14.18
C GLY A 361 8.97 21.47 -15.42
N ALA A 362 7.88 22.25 -15.38
CA ALA A 362 7.38 23.05 -16.51
C ALA A 362 8.35 24.12 -17.04
N GLU A 363 9.26 24.61 -16.19
CA GLU A 363 10.28 25.62 -16.54
C GLU A 363 11.42 25.05 -17.40
N GLY A 364 11.67 23.74 -17.34
CA GLY A 364 12.92 23.11 -17.75
C GLY A 364 14.08 23.34 -16.75
N LEU A 365 15.12 22.53 -16.87
CA LEU A 365 16.37 22.64 -16.11
C LEU A 365 17.25 23.76 -16.69
N GLU A 366 17.57 24.78 -15.90
CA GLU A 366 18.45 25.88 -16.32
C GLU A 366 19.91 25.39 -16.41
N LEU A 367 20.53 25.47 -17.58
CA LEU A 367 21.86 24.91 -17.88
C LEU A 367 23.00 25.87 -17.52
N PHE A 368 22.73 27.17 -17.49
CA PHE A 368 23.72 28.24 -17.28
C PHE A 368 23.46 28.98 -15.97
N ASP A 369 24.52 29.52 -15.37
CA ASP A 369 24.42 30.36 -14.19
C ASP A 369 24.07 31.83 -14.54
N ALA A 370 23.84 32.65 -13.51
CA ALA A 370 23.53 34.08 -13.67
C ALA A 370 24.66 34.92 -14.31
N THR A 371 25.85 34.35 -14.54
CA THR A 371 26.96 34.97 -15.27
C THR A 371 27.04 34.54 -16.74
N GLY A 372 26.21 33.57 -17.15
CA GLY A 372 26.23 32.96 -18.47
C GLY A 372 27.26 31.84 -18.62
N ALA A 373 27.84 31.34 -17.52
CA ALA A 373 28.71 30.17 -17.55
C ALA A 373 27.90 28.87 -17.46
N LEU A 374 28.36 27.81 -18.13
CA LEU A 374 27.72 26.49 -18.03
C LEU A 374 27.85 25.95 -16.60
N ARG A 375 26.74 25.52 -16.00
CA ARG A 375 26.72 24.96 -14.64
C ARG A 375 27.48 23.61 -14.60
N PRO A 376 28.15 23.27 -13.48
CA PRO A 376 28.80 21.97 -13.33
C PRO A 376 27.80 20.81 -13.49
N ALA A 377 28.20 19.76 -14.20
CA ALA A 377 27.33 18.59 -14.44
C ALA A 377 26.79 17.96 -13.15
N SER A 378 27.57 17.94 -12.06
CA SER A 378 27.13 17.46 -10.74
C SER A 378 26.07 18.35 -10.07
N GLU A 379 26.04 19.65 -10.39
CA GLU A 379 24.99 20.56 -9.92
C GLU A 379 23.70 20.35 -10.72
N LEU A 380 23.83 20.20 -12.04
CA LEU A 380 22.73 19.85 -12.94
C LEU A 380 22.13 18.48 -12.62
N GLU A 381 22.93 17.49 -12.24
CA GLU A 381 22.45 16.18 -11.76
C GLU A 381 21.63 16.31 -10.47
N ALA A 382 22.18 17.02 -9.47
CA ALA A 382 21.50 17.24 -8.21
C ALA A 382 20.19 18.05 -8.38
N GLU A 383 20.10 18.93 -9.37
CA GLU A 383 18.88 19.64 -9.71
C GLU A 383 17.90 18.82 -10.55
N ALA A 384 18.37 18.03 -11.51
CA ALA A 384 17.54 17.12 -12.28
C ALA A 384 16.86 16.08 -11.37
N ARG A 385 17.62 15.45 -10.45
CA ARG A 385 17.10 14.52 -9.43
C ARG A 385 16.11 15.18 -8.45
N ARG A 386 16.23 16.49 -8.23
CA ARG A 386 15.30 17.30 -7.38
C ARG A 386 14.02 17.70 -8.09
N SER A 387 14.12 18.01 -9.39
CA SER A 387 13.04 18.62 -10.17
C SER A 387 12.26 17.59 -10.97
N LEU A 388 12.75 16.35 -11.05
CA LEU A 388 12.03 15.23 -11.63
C LEU A 388 10.76 14.92 -10.83
N ALA A 389 9.62 15.18 -11.43
CA ALA A 389 8.30 14.93 -10.88
C ALA A 389 7.44 14.14 -11.87
N LEU A 390 6.41 13.47 -11.35
CA LEU A 390 5.39 12.78 -12.14
C LEU A 390 4.19 13.71 -12.32
N TRP A 391 3.73 13.80 -13.56
CA TRP A 391 2.67 14.68 -14.01
C TRP A 391 1.55 13.86 -14.65
N ASP A 392 0.35 14.39 -14.54
CA ASP A 392 -0.89 13.95 -15.16
C ASP A 392 -1.21 15.01 -16.24
N ALA A 393 -1.43 14.62 -17.50
CA ALA A 393 -1.69 15.60 -18.55
C ALA A 393 -3.16 16.11 -18.54
N GLY A 394 -4.05 15.43 -17.82
CA GLY A 394 -5.46 15.78 -17.69
C GLY A 394 -6.27 15.54 -18.96
N SER A 395 -5.81 14.74 -19.92
CA SER A 395 -6.60 14.37 -21.10
C SER A 395 -7.45 13.13 -20.87
N GLU A 396 -6.98 12.17 -20.06
CA GLU A 396 -7.72 10.95 -19.71
C GLU A 396 -7.83 10.69 -18.21
N ALA A 397 -9.00 10.21 -17.78
CA ALA A 397 -9.27 9.82 -16.41
C ALA A 397 -8.30 8.72 -15.97
N ASN A 398 -7.43 9.06 -15.02
CA ASN A 398 -6.39 8.18 -14.48
C ASN A 398 -6.85 6.73 -14.26
N GLN A 399 -6.02 5.77 -14.63
CA GLN A 399 -6.23 4.34 -14.41
C GLN A 399 -5.24 3.74 -13.42
N VAL A 400 -5.64 2.63 -12.77
CA VAL A 400 -4.76 1.89 -11.85
C VAL A 400 -3.51 1.41 -12.60
N PRO A 401 -2.29 1.73 -12.15
CA PRO A 401 -1.05 1.35 -12.80
C PRO A 401 -0.96 -0.14 -13.16
N GLY A 402 -0.64 -0.43 -14.41
CA GLY A 402 -0.50 -1.78 -14.97
C GLY A 402 -1.81 -2.56 -15.15
N ALA A 403 -2.93 -1.98 -14.72
CA ALA A 403 -4.23 -2.62 -14.62
C ALA A 403 -5.32 -1.98 -15.49
N GLY A 404 -5.08 -0.77 -15.98
CA GLY A 404 -6.03 0.02 -16.73
C GLY A 404 -6.37 -0.54 -18.12
N ALA A 405 -7.64 -0.49 -18.50
CA ALA A 405 -8.11 -0.94 -19.82
C ALA A 405 -7.73 0.00 -20.99
N PHE A 406 -7.18 1.17 -20.70
CA PHE A 406 -6.83 2.26 -21.62
C PHE A 406 -5.33 2.64 -21.52
N GLN A 407 -4.50 1.73 -21.02
CA GLN A 407 -3.05 1.89 -20.98
C GLN A 407 -2.42 1.35 -22.28
N PRO A 408 -1.23 1.82 -22.73
CA PRO A 408 -0.61 1.45 -24.01
C PRO A 408 -0.63 -0.04 -24.38
N ALA A 409 -0.43 -0.93 -23.41
CA ALA A 409 -0.41 -2.39 -23.62
C ALA A 409 -1.80 -3.04 -23.70
N ARG A 410 -2.87 -2.32 -23.37
CA ARG A 410 -4.24 -2.84 -23.14
C ARG A 410 -5.34 -2.04 -23.86
N GLN A 411 -5.05 -0.80 -24.28
CA GLN A 411 -6.00 0.10 -24.92
C GLN A 411 -6.54 -0.44 -26.26
N PRO A 412 -7.82 -0.19 -26.60
CA PRO A 412 -8.43 -0.63 -27.86
C PRO A 412 -7.89 0.13 -29.09
N GLY A 413 -7.27 1.29 -28.90
CA GLY A 413 -6.53 2.06 -29.89
C GLY A 413 -5.83 3.26 -29.24
N PRO A 414 -4.98 4.01 -29.96
CA PRO A 414 -4.33 5.19 -29.41
C PRO A 414 -5.32 6.27 -28.98
N ASN A 415 -5.03 6.99 -27.88
CA ASN A 415 -5.86 8.08 -27.34
C ASN A 415 -7.32 7.64 -27.11
N THR A 416 -7.55 6.60 -26.29
CA THR A 416 -8.89 6.06 -26.04
C THR A 416 -9.20 5.76 -24.57
N GLY A 417 -9.90 6.69 -23.91
CA GLY A 417 -10.39 6.52 -22.55
C GLY A 417 -11.53 7.49 -22.20
N PRO A 418 -12.07 7.44 -20.97
CA PRO A 418 -12.90 8.50 -20.43
C PRO A 418 -12.03 9.74 -20.23
N ALA A 419 -12.49 10.92 -20.63
CA ALA A 419 -11.78 12.16 -20.34
C ALA A 419 -11.63 12.40 -18.83
N ASP A 420 -10.54 13.03 -18.40
CA ASP A 420 -10.36 13.38 -16.99
C ASP A 420 -11.41 14.41 -16.53
N ALA A 421 -11.73 14.39 -15.24
CA ALA A 421 -12.70 15.31 -14.64
C ALA A 421 -12.10 16.71 -14.41
N ASP A 422 -10.79 16.78 -14.21
CA ASP A 422 -9.98 18.00 -14.26
C ASP A 422 -9.16 17.97 -15.57
N PRO A 423 -9.48 18.80 -16.57
CA PRO A 423 -8.83 18.73 -17.87
C PRO A 423 -7.47 19.44 -17.92
N THR A 424 -6.78 19.59 -16.78
CA THR A 424 -5.54 20.38 -16.67
C THR A 424 -4.32 19.53 -16.33
N VAL A 425 -3.17 19.92 -16.92
CA VAL A 425 -1.86 19.34 -16.60
C VAL A 425 -1.52 19.70 -15.16
N ARG A 426 -1.27 18.69 -14.34
CA ARG A 426 -1.04 18.82 -12.89
C ARG A 426 -0.02 17.79 -12.43
N LEU A 427 0.40 17.84 -11.17
CA LEU A 427 1.12 16.70 -10.61
C LEU A 427 0.20 15.48 -10.61
N TYR A 428 0.78 14.31 -10.88
CA TYR A 428 0.07 13.05 -10.74
C TYR A 428 -0.35 12.86 -9.29
N ALA A 429 -1.65 12.88 -9.05
CA ALA A 429 -2.22 13.01 -7.71
C ALA A 429 -3.51 12.19 -7.58
N ASP A 430 -3.40 10.88 -7.41
CA ASP A 430 -4.45 10.06 -6.84
C ASP A 430 -4.13 9.72 -5.37
N GLY A 431 -4.78 10.42 -4.44
CA GLY A 431 -4.91 10.06 -3.02
C GLY A 431 -3.64 10.05 -2.12
N THR A 432 -2.46 9.70 -2.63
CA THR A 432 -1.32 9.24 -1.80
C THR A 432 -0.01 9.81 -2.35
N ASN A 433 0.62 10.70 -1.59
CA ASN A 433 1.74 11.54 -2.01
C ASN A 433 3.07 10.76 -2.13
N ASP A 434 4.08 11.38 -2.75
CA ASP A 434 5.46 10.89 -2.84
C ASP A 434 6.20 10.78 -1.47
N LEU A 435 5.49 11.11 -0.39
CA LEU A 435 5.88 11.07 1.02
C LEU A 435 5.12 9.99 1.81
N ALA A 436 4.19 9.25 1.19
CA ALA A 436 3.37 8.25 1.85
C ALA A 436 4.16 6.95 2.19
N GLY A 437 3.65 6.13 3.10
CA GLY A 437 4.35 4.92 3.56
C GLY A 437 5.43 5.19 4.61
N PRO A 438 6.07 4.12 5.13
CA PRO A 438 7.15 4.21 6.12
C PRO A 438 8.26 5.16 5.70
N GLN A 439 8.91 5.77 6.70
CA GLN A 439 10.05 6.65 6.48
C GLN A 439 9.75 7.87 5.60
N ALA A 440 8.46 8.25 5.52
CA ALA A 440 7.92 9.27 4.61
C ALA A 440 8.31 9.02 3.14
N GLY A 441 7.91 7.88 2.56
CA GLY A 441 8.29 7.50 1.19
C GLY A 441 9.80 7.26 1.01
N GLY A 442 10.52 6.93 2.09
CA GLY A 442 11.98 6.80 2.09
C GLY A 442 12.76 8.12 2.11
N VAL A 443 12.13 9.24 2.45
CA VAL A 443 12.79 10.56 2.56
C VAL A 443 13.78 10.63 3.74
N ILE A 444 13.53 9.89 4.83
CA ILE A 444 14.38 9.87 6.03
C ILE A 444 14.74 8.44 6.48
N ASP A 445 16.02 8.16 6.74
CA ASP A 445 16.44 6.96 7.47
C ASP A 445 16.82 7.27 8.92
N VAL A 446 16.56 6.29 9.79
CA VAL A 446 16.87 6.33 11.21
C VAL A 446 17.66 5.09 11.61
N THR A 447 18.78 5.30 12.30
CA THR A 447 19.54 4.24 12.95
C THR A 447 19.70 4.50 14.44
N VAL A 448 19.69 3.44 15.25
CA VAL A 448 19.76 3.47 16.70
C VAL A 448 20.83 2.49 17.18
N SER A 449 21.81 3.01 17.89
CA SER A 449 22.86 2.21 18.53
C SER A 449 22.97 2.56 20.02
N ALA A 450 23.76 1.80 20.77
CA ALA A 450 24.05 2.13 22.17
C ALA A 450 24.71 3.52 22.27
N GLY A 451 24.35 4.27 23.32
CA GLY A 451 24.96 5.55 23.64
C GLY A 451 26.36 5.42 24.26
N PRO A 452 27.06 6.54 24.46
CA PRO A 452 28.39 6.56 25.06
C PRO A 452 28.40 6.16 26.55
N ALA A 453 27.29 6.33 27.28
CA ALA A 453 27.10 5.79 28.62
C ALA A 453 26.02 4.69 28.69
N ALA A 454 26.06 3.89 29.76
CA ALA A 454 25.10 2.83 29.98
C ALA A 454 23.68 3.40 30.21
N GLY A 455 22.71 2.93 29.41
CA GLY A 455 21.33 3.41 29.43
C GLY A 455 21.01 4.51 28.39
N GLU A 456 22.02 5.04 27.70
CA GLU A 456 21.84 5.99 26.61
C GLU A 456 21.68 5.29 25.25
N LEU A 457 21.12 6.02 24.27
CA LEU A 457 21.05 5.62 22.86
C LEU A 457 21.69 6.71 21.98
N THR A 458 22.36 6.30 20.92
CA THR A 458 22.77 7.19 19.82
C THR A 458 21.74 7.07 18.70
N LEU A 459 20.93 8.11 18.52
CA LEU A 459 20.01 8.27 17.40
C LEU A 459 20.75 8.97 16.25
N THR A 460 20.65 8.42 15.04
CA THR A 460 21.17 9.06 13.82
C THR A 460 20.05 9.17 12.80
N LEU A 461 19.82 10.38 12.29
CA LEU A 461 18.79 10.70 11.30
C LEU A 461 19.47 11.08 9.99
N THR A 462 19.21 10.38 8.90
CA THR A 462 19.84 10.61 7.60
C THR A 462 18.78 11.04 6.60
N ASN A 463 19.01 12.13 5.85
CA ASN A 463 18.16 12.46 4.71
C ASN A 463 18.55 11.54 3.55
N THR A 464 17.66 10.62 3.20
CA THR A 464 17.82 9.62 2.13
C THR A 464 17.12 10.01 0.83
N SER A 465 16.36 11.10 0.82
CA SER A 465 15.69 11.57 -0.40
C SER A 465 16.67 11.92 -1.52
N GLY A 466 16.26 11.71 -2.76
CA GLY A 466 17.03 12.09 -3.96
C GLY A 466 17.19 13.59 -4.18
N GLY A 467 16.73 14.45 -3.26
CA GLY A 467 16.72 15.88 -3.50
C GLY A 467 16.02 16.80 -2.49
N LYS A 468 15.06 16.28 -1.71
CA LYS A 468 14.36 17.08 -0.68
C LYS A 468 15.35 17.42 0.43
N ILE A 469 15.07 18.49 1.18
CA ILE A 469 15.81 18.88 2.38
C ILE A 469 14.91 18.63 3.58
N LEU A 470 15.46 18.20 4.70
CA LEU A 470 14.71 18.10 5.96
C LEU A 470 15.07 19.28 6.86
N ALA A 471 14.08 19.90 7.48
CA ALA A 471 14.31 20.92 8.49
C ALA A 471 15.02 20.35 9.74
N PRO A 472 15.58 21.21 10.62
CA PRO A 472 15.96 20.79 11.96
C PRO A 472 14.85 19.96 12.63
N ALA A 473 15.24 18.83 13.23
CA ALA A 473 14.27 17.87 13.77
C ALA A 473 13.98 18.14 15.25
N ALA A 474 12.70 18.11 15.64
CA ALA A 474 12.28 18.06 17.03
C ALA A 474 12.42 16.63 17.58
N LEU A 475 12.97 16.49 18.79
CA LEU A 475 13.14 15.23 19.51
C LEU A 475 12.53 15.35 20.91
N ILE A 476 11.55 14.51 21.23
CA ILE A 476 10.71 14.64 22.42
C ILE A 476 10.71 13.32 23.20
N LEU A 477 11.19 13.34 24.44
CA LEU A 477 11.13 12.19 25.35
C LEU A 477 10.00 12.39 26.38
N HIS A 478 9.06 11.44 26.44
CA HIS A 478 7.84 11.58 27.24
C HIS A 478 7.33 10.25 27.84
N GLU A 479 6.38 10.34 28.77
CA GLU A 479 5.72 9.19 29.38
C GLU A 479 4.63 8.57 28.48
N ALA A 480 4.09 7.43 28.92
CA ALA A 480 3.01 6.74 28.22
C ALA A 480 1.73 7.60 28.20
N GLY A 481 1.08 7.70 27.05
CA GLY A 481 -0.19 8.42 26.90
C GLY A 481 -0.06 9.92 26.62
N VAL A 482 1.14 10.50 26.70
CA VAL A 482 1.42 11.81 26.08
C VAL A 482 1.39 11.63 24.56
N ARG A 483 0.70 12.53 23.88
CA ARG A 483 0.62 12.60 22.41
C ARG A 483 1.21 13.93 21.95
N ALA A 484 2.13 13.88 20.97
CA ALA A 484 2.83 15.07 20.48
C ALA A 484 1.88 16.01 19.71
N PHE A 485 0.99 15.43 18.90
CA PHE A 485 -0.07 16.09 18.15
C PHE A 485 -1.30 15.18 18.09
N GLU A 486 -2.43 15.67 17.57
CA GLU A 486 -3.68 14.90 17.48
C GLU A 486 -4.19 14.85 16.03
N PRO A 487 -4.19 13.67 15.38
CA PRO A 487 -4.80 13.51 14.06
C PRO A 487 -6.30 13.83 14.10
N GLY A 488 -6.79 14.51 13.06
CA GLY A 488 -8.16 15.01 13.01
C GLY A 488 -8.45 16.20 13.94
N GLN A 489 -7.42 16.82 14.51
CA GLN A 489 -7.50 18.11 15.23
C GLN A 489 -6.63 19.16 14.53
N ARG A 490 -6.81 20.43 14.88
CA ARG A 490 -5.95 21.49 14.36
C ARG A 490 -4.52 21.34 14.84
N ALA A 491 -3.56 21.69 13.97
CA ALA A 491 -2.18 21.86 14.36
C ALA A 491 -2.08 22.89 15.50
N SER A 492 -1.06 22.74 16.35
CA SER A 492 -0.73 23.81 17.30
C SER A 492 0.13 24.85 16.61
N ALA A 493 0.11 26.10 17.08
CA ALA A 493 0.95 27.16 16.51
C ALA A 493 2.45 26.84 16.52
N GLY A 494 2.91 25.93 17.40
CA GLY A 494 4.27 25.39 17.33
C GLY A 494 4.46 24.41 16.17
N LEU A 495 3.48 23.51 15.94
CA LEU A 495 3.52 22.54 14.85
C LEU A 495 3.36 23.20 13.48
N GLU A 496 2.50 24.21 13.34
CA GLU A 496 2.36 25.05 12.13
C GLU A 496 3.74 25.63 11.74
N ARG A 497 4.42 26.33 12.67
CA ARG A 497 5.78 26.87 12.43
C ARG A 497 6.87 25.81 12.20
N LEU A 498 6.67 24.57 12.64
CA LEU A 498 7.53 23.47 12.20
C LEU A 498 7.22 23.13 10.74
N ALA A 499 5.96 22.85 10.44
CA ALA A 499 5.48 22.31 9.16
C ALA A 499 5.63 23.29 7.99
N GLU A 500 5.50 24.60 8.23
CA GLU A 500 5.55 25.66 7.20
C GLU A 500 6.92 26.33 7.06
N ASP A 501 7.55 26.68 8.19
CA ASP A 501 8.80 27.45 8.20
C ASP A 501 10.04 26.58 8.43
N GLY A 502 9.87 25.30 8.74
CA GLY A 502 10.95 24.41 9.15
C GLY A 502 11.54 24.77 10.51
N ASN A 503 10.80 25.43 11.39
CA ASN A 503 11.27 25.90 12.70
C ASN A 503 10.65 25.11 13.87
N PRO A 504 11.31 24.04 14.38
CA PRO A 504 10.80 23.24 15.50
C PRO A 504 10.83 23.95 16.87
N SER A 505 11.46 25.12 16.98
CA SER A 505 11.83 25.72 18.28
C SER A 505 10.62 26.00 19.17
N ASP A 506 9.54 26.48 18.56
CA ASP A 506 8.28 26.78 19.25
C ASP A 506 7.51 25.53 19.66
N TRP A 507 7.47 24.51 18.78
CA TRP A 507 6.85 23.22 19.12
C TRP A 507 7.59 22.52 20.26
N VAL A 508 8.93 22.57 20.25
CA VAL A 508 9.77 22.07 21.34
C VAL A 508 9.49 22.80 22.65
N ALA A 509 9.32 24.13 22.62
CA ALA A 509 8.95 24.90 23.81
C ALA A 509 7.52 24.59 24.32
N GLU A 510 6.57 24.40 23.41
CA GLU A 510 5.19 24.00 23.73
C GLU A 510 5.16 22.62 24.39
N LEU A 511 5.83 21.63 23.78
CA LEU A 511 5.89 20.26 24.29
C LEU A 511 6.67 20.18 25.61
N ALA A 512 7.76 20.93 25.78
CA ALA A 512 8.49 21.01 27.06
C ALA A 512 7.62 21.50 28.23
N ALA A 513 6.55 22.23 27.97
CA ALA A 513 5.61 22.71 28.98
C ALA A 513 4.46 21.73 29.27
N ARG A 514 4.28 20.66 28.49
CA ARG A 514 3.23 19.66 28.70
C ARG A 514 3.59 18.71 29.85
N PRO A 515 2.67 18.41 30.78
CA PRO A 515 2.86 17.34 31.76
C PRO A 515 3.22 16.02 31.07
N GLY A 516 4.14 15.26 31.68
CA GLY A 516 4.61 13.98 31.16
C GLY A 516 5.71 14.06 30.10
N VAL A 517 6.11 15.24 29.64
CA VAL A 517 7.31 15.41 28.81
C VAL A 517 8.54 15.58 29.71
N GLY A 518 9.52 14.69 29.55
CA GLY A 518 10.77 14.70 30.32
C GLY A 518 11.90 15.49 29.66
N SER A 519 11.94 15.51 28.32
CA SER A 519 12.79 16.44 27.57
C SER A 519 12.22 16.74 26.20
N ALA A 520 12.44 17.95 25.69
CA ALA A 520 12.22 18.31 24.30
C ALA A 520 13.46 19.06 23.80
N SER A 521 13.93 18.75 22.59
CA SER A 521 15.16 19.32 22.03
C SER A 521 15.10 19.41 20.51
N VAL A 522 16.04 20.17 19.92
CA VAL A 522 16.18 20.30 18.46
C VAL A 522 17.52 19.71 18.02
N ALA A 523 17.48 18.75 17.10
CA ALA A 523 18.63 18.32 16.31
C ALA A 523 18.76 19.20 15.07
N ASN A 524 19.68 20.17 15.10
CA ASN A 524 19.84 21.19 14.06
C ASN A 524 21.23 21.25 13.42
N THR A 525 22.21 20.48 13.86
CA THR A 525 23.61 20.59 13.38
C THR A 525 24.02 19.29 12.69
N PRO A 526 24.15 19.26 11.35
CA PRO A 526 24.56 18.05 10.63
C PRO A 526 25.96 17.59 11.05
N VAL A 527 26.19 16.27 11.07
CA VAL A 527 27.50 15.70 11.44
C VAL A 527 28.59 16.22 10.50
N GLY A 528 29.58 16.91 11.08
CA GLY A 528 30.68 17.56 10.35
C GLY A 528 30.43 19.03 9.98
N ALA A 529 29.25 19.58 10.24
CA ALA A 529 28.98 21.01 10.07
C ALA A 529 29.53 21.85 11.24
N ALA A 530 29.96 23.08 10.96
CA ALA A 530 30.46 24.01 11.98
C ALA A 530 29.36 24.86 12.65
N ALA A 531 28.13 24.79 12.16
CA ALA A 531 26.99 25.58 12.64
C ALA A 531 25.67 24.85 12.34
N PRO A 532 24.56 25.21 13.02
CA PRO A 532 23.23 24.73 12.71
C PRO A 532 22.81 24.99 11.26
N GLY A 533 22.02 24.09 10.70
CA GLY A 533 21.43 24.18 9.37
C GLY A 533 20.58 22.95 9.03
N PRO A 534 19.75 23.03 7.98
CA PRO A 534 18.87 21.93 7.58
C PRO A 534 19.65 20.76 6.98
N LEU A 535 19.02 19.59 6.99
CA LEU A 535 19.60 18.32 6.57
C LEU A 535 19.44 18.12 5.06
N ARG A 536 20.53 18.27 4.31
CA ARG A 536 20.59 18.03 2.86
C ARG A 536 20.65 16.53 2.53
N PRO A 537 20.30 16.10 1.30
CA PRO A 537 20.48 14.71 0.85
C PRO A 537 21.85 14.13 1.23
N GLY A 538 21.87 12.89 1.73
CA GLY A 538 23.06 12.19 2.22
C GLY A 538 23.67 12.73 3.52
N SER A 539 23.20 13.86 4.05
CA SER A 539 23.63 14.39 5.35
C SER A 539 22.87 13.72 6.49
N ARG A 540 23.49 13.68 7.69
CA ARG A 540 22.85 13.12 8.90
C ARG A 540 22.97 14.01 10.13
N TYR A 541 21.94 14.06 10.96
CA TYR A 541 22.00 14.50 12.35
C TYR A 541 22.38 13.32 13.25
N GLN A 542 23.00 13.61 14.39
CA GLN A 542 23.25 12.62 15.44
C GLN A 542 22.96 13.23 16.80
N ALA A 543 22.20 12.52 17.63
CA ALA A 543 21.78 12.93 18.96
C ALA A 543 21.97 11.77 19.96
N VAL A 544 22.36 12.11 21.19
CA VAL A 544 22.35 11.16 22.31
C VAL A 544 21.05 11.33 23.07
N LEU A 545 20.31 10.24 23.25
CA LEU A 545 19.08 10.18 24.02
C LEU A 545 19.36 9.53 25.38
N THR A 546 18.84 10.15 26.43
CA THR A 546 18.93 9.63 27.81
C THR A 546 17.52 9.31 28.32
N PRO A 547 16.91 8.20 27.87
CA PRO A 547 15.56 7.82 28.30
C PRO A 547 15.49 7.54 29.80
N ALA A 548 14.35 7.85 30.42
CA ALA A 548 14.10 7.66 31.84
C ALA A 548 12.72 7.03 32.09
N ALA A 549 12.46 6.52 33.29
CA ALA A 549 11.20 5.83 33.60
C ALA A 549 9.94 6.69 33.34
N GLY A 550 10.01 8.01 33.58
CA GLY A 550 8.97 8.99 33.25
C GLY A 550 9.16 9.70 31.89
N ALA A 551 10.06 9.21 31.04
CA ALA A 551 10.40 9.76 29.73
C ALA A 551 10.84 8.61 28.82
N ARG A 552 9.94 7.64 28.63
CA ARG A 552 10.21 6.30 28.10
C ARG A 552 9.80 6.10 26.64
N PHE A 553 9.19 7.09 26.00
CA PHE A 553 8.86 7.14 24.57
C PHE A 553 9.61 8.26 23.88
N LEU A 554 9.90 8.09 22.58
CA LEU A 554 10.42 9.12 21.68
C LEU A 554 9.35 9.50 20.64
N SER A 555 8.97 10.77 20.59
CA SER A 555 8.38 11.38 19.39
C SER A 555 9.42 12.20 18.63
N LEU A 556 9.33 12.18 17.30
CA LEU A 556 10.19 12.92 16.38
C LEU A 556 9.33 13.64 15.34
N ALA A 557 9.72 14.86 14.92
CA ALA A 557 9.19 15.48 13.71
C ALA A 557 10.22 16.38 12.99
N SER A 558 10.06 16.56 11.68
CA SER A 558 10.84 17.48 10.82
C SER A 558 10.05 17.84 9.56
N MET A 559 10.04 19.10 9.14
CA MET A 559 9.44 19.52 7.86
C MET A 559 10.21 18.94 6.67
N ILE A 560 9.46 18.56 5.64
CA ILE A 560 9.96 18.13 4.35
C ILE A 560 9.97 19.33 3.39
N VAL A 561 11.13 19.68 2.84
CA VAL A 561 11.33 20.88 2.03
C VAL A 561 11.72 20.50 0.59
N PRO A 562 11.08 21.04 -0.46
CA PRO A 562 10.04 22.06 -0.44
C PRO A 562 8.63 21.45 -0.36
N THR A 563 7.87 21.84 0.66
CA THR A 563 6.41 21.68 0.77
C THR A 563 5.83 22.93 1.42
N ASN A 564 4.50 23.06 1.45
CA ASN A 564 3.81 24.15 2.16
C ASN A 564 3.67 23.81 3.64
N ASP A 565 3.06 22.67 4.02
CA ASP A 565 2.85 22.29 5.43
C ASP A 565 3.08 20.79 5.73
N SER A 566 3.93 20.12 4.94
CA SER A 566 4.20 18.69 5.09
C SER A 566 5.40 18.39 5.97
N PHE A 567 5.23 17.49 6.94
CA PHE A 567 6.27 17.08 7.87
C PHE A 567 6.36 15.56 8.03
N VAL A 568 7.56 15.02 8.19
CA VAL A 568 7.74 13.64 8.67
C VAL A 568 7.66 13.63 10.18
N ALA A 569 6.89 12.71 10.75
CA ALA A 569 6.84 12.48 12.19
C ALA A 569 6.57 11.01 12.54
N THR A 570 6.99 10.61 13.74
CA THR A 570 6.49 9.39 14.36
C THR A 570 4.98 9.50 14.58
N GLN A 571 4.29 8.36 14.73
CA GLN A 571 2.91 8.35 15.26
C GLN A 571 2.78 9.18 16.56
N PRO A 572 1.58 9.74 16.85
CA PRO A 572 1.35 10.66 17.96
C PRO A 572 1.90 10.24 19.33
N GLY A 573 1.87 8.94 19.65
CA GLY A 573 2.33 8.39 20.93
C GLY A 573 3.83 8.02 20.99
N GLY A 574 4.58 8.27 19.92
CA GLY A 574 6.01 7.94 19.83
C GLY A 574 6.33 6.43 19.85
N VAL A 575 7.62 6.11 19.91
CA VAL A 575 8.16 4.74 20.00
C VAL A 575 8.73 4.50 21.40
N GLU A 576 8.43 3.34 21.99
CA GLU A 576 8.89 2.98 23.34
C GLU A 576 10.41 2.69 23.36
N LEU A 577 11.16 3.38 24.21
CA LEU A 577 12.60 3.18 24.42
C LEU A 577 12.89 2.28 25.62
N LEU A 578 12.12 2.40 26.71
CA LEU A 578 12.23 1.54 27.91
C LEU A 578 10.96 0.72 28.12
N THR A 579 11.13 -0.55 28.47
CA THR A 579 10.02 -1.40 28.93
C THR A 579 9.31 -0.77 30.14
N ALA A 580 8.10 -1.23 30.46
CA ALA A 580 7.37 -0.79 31.65
C ALA A 580 8.15 -1.02 32.97
N GLY A 581 9.13 -1.93 32.99
CA GLY A 581 10.06 -2.15 34.12
C GLY A 581 11.26 -1.20 34.15
N GLY A 582 11.36 -0.24 33.24
CA GLY A 582 12.47 0.73 33.14
C GLY A 582 13.74 0.18 32.49
N THR A 583 13.70 -1.00 31.88
CA THR A 583 14.86 -1.58 31.17
C THR A 583 14.91 -1.09 29.74
N LEU A 584 16.08 -0.66 29.27
CA LEU A 584 16.31 -0.25 27.88
C LEU A 584 16.00 -1.39 26.91
N ARG A 585 15.18 -1.13 25.89
CA ARG A 585 14.87 -2.09 24.82
C ARG A 585 16.08 -2.24 23.89
N ALA A 586 16.15 -3.36 23.17
CA ALA A 586 17.26 -3.60 22.25
C ALA A 586 17.30 -2.52 21.14
N PRO A 587 18.45 -1.86 20.86
CA PRO A 587 18.52 -0.78 19.86
C PRO A 587 17.96 -1.15 18.49
N ALA A 588 18.19 -2.39 18.02
CA ALA A 588 17.66 -2.87 16.74
C ALA A 588 16.11 -2.95 16.69
N LEU A 589 15.47 -3.23 17.83
CA LEU A 589 13.99 -3.24 17.94
C LEU A 589 13.44 -1.81 17.88
N ILE A 590 14.08 -0.89 18.59
CA ILE A 590 13.75 0.54 18.58
C ILE A 590 13.97 1.12 17.17
N GLU A 591 15.05 0.73 16.49
CA GLU A 591 15.36 1.15 15.12
C GLU A 591 14.29 0.70 14.13
N ALA A 592 13.90 -0.57 14.16
CA ALA A 592 12.84 -1.11 13.32
C ALA A 592 11.50 -0.39 13.58
N GLU A 593 11.11 -0.22 14.83
CA GLU A 593 9.88 0.51 15.19
C GLU A 593 9.93 1.99 14.83
N LEU A 594 11.08 2.68 14.91
CA LEU A 594 11.19 4.07 14.47
C LEU A 594 11.06 4.20 12.95
N ARG A 595 11.67 3.31 12.15
CA ARG A 595 11.45 3.28 10.70
C ARG A 595 9.97 3.10 10.37
N GLN A 596 9.29 2.20 11.08
CA GLN A 596 7.87 1.92 10.87
C GLN A 596 6.92 2.95 11.48
N ALA A 597 7.32 3.71 12.50
CA ALA A 597 6.50 4.75 13.10
C ALA A 597 6.57 6.08 12.33
N LEU A 598 7.66 6.33 11.60
CA LEU A 598 7.82 7.52 10.76
C LEU A 598 6.88 7.46 9.56
N ARG A 599 6.03 8.47 9.43
CA ARG A 599 5.13 8.74 8.29
C ARG A 599 5.22 10.21 7.92
N ALA A 600 4.83 10.56 6.69
CA ALA A 600 4.54 11.95 6.38
C ALA A 600 3.13 12.32 6.86
N TRP A 601 3.02 13.57 7.29
CA TRP A 601 1.82 14.20 7.79
C TRP A 601 1.65 15.55 7.10
N ASP A 602 0.40 15.86 6.86
CA ASP A 602 -0.14 17.11 6.39
C ASP A 602 -0.65 17.85 7.64
N ALA A 603 -0.18 19.06 7.91
CA ALA A 603 -0.60 19.82 9.09
C ALA A 603 -2.06 20.33 8.95
N GLY A 604 -2.55 20.43 7.72
CA GLY A 604 -3.85 20.95 7.33
C GLY A 604 -3.97 22.44 7.53
N SER A 605 -2.85 23.18 7.68
CA SER A 605 -2.86 24.61 7.94
C SER A 605 -2.85 25.42 6.65
N GLU A 606 -2.11 24.97 5.63
CA GLU A 606 -2.03 25.64 4.33
C GLU A 606 -2.53 24.76 3.18
N ALA A 607 -3.19 25.36 2.20
CA ALA A 607 -3.69 24.66 1.03
C ALA A 607 -2.55 24.01 0.24
N ASN A 608 -2.53 22.67 0.23
CA ASN A 608 -1.54 21.83 -0.43
C ASN A 608 -1.13 22.33 -1.83
N GLN A 609 0.17 22.49 -2.05
CA GLN A 609 0.74 22.98 -3.31
C GLN A 609 1.67 21.96 -3.96
N VAL A 610 1.88 22.11 -5.28
CA VAL A 610 2.82 21.33 -6.10
C VAL A 610 4.19 21.27 -5.42
N GLY A 611 4.54 20.09 -4.89
CA GLY A 611 5.81 19.84 -4.23
C GLY A 611 6.99 20.32 -5.07
N ALA A 612 7.89 21.08 -4.46
CA ALA A 612 9.02 21.72 -5.13
C ALA A 612 8.72 22.76 -6.23
N ALA A 613 7.48 23.24 -6.41
CA ALA A 613 7.19 24.38 -7.30
C ALA A 613 6.17 25.42 -6.78
N GLY A 614 5.40 25.13 -5.73
CA GLY A 614 4.43 26.09 -5.17
C GLY A 614 5.09 27.41 -4.72
N PRO A 615 4.46 28.58 -4.99
CA PRO A 615 4.99 29.89 -4.59
C PRO A 615 5.05 30.07 -3.07
N ASP A 616 4.16 29.40 -2.34
CA ASP A 616 3.96 29.53 -0.90
C ASP A 616 4.75 28.48 -0.10
N GLN A 617 5.51 27.62 -0.78
CA GLN A 617 6.35 26.61 -0.12
C GLN A 617 7.67 27.20 0.36
N ALA A 618 8.20 26.76 1.51
CA ALA A 618 9.60 27.06 1.84
C ALA A 618 10.55 26.43 0.79
N PRO A 619 11.58 27.13 0.26
CA PRO A 619 12.04 28.48 0.59
C PRO A 619 11.54 29.58 -0.37
N ARG A 620 10.50 29.33 -1.18
CA ARG A 620 9.90 30.28 -2.13
C ARG A 620 8.93 31.28 -1.49
N GLN A 621 8.30 30.93 -0.36
CA GLN A 621 7.34 31.81 0.34
C GLN A 621 7.88 33.22 0.56
N ALA A 622 7.01 34.22 0.35
CA ALA A 622 7.38 35.64 0.40
C ALA A 622 7.75 36.11 1.83
N ALA A 623 7.17 35.48 2.84
CA ALA A 623 7.46 35.62 4.26
C ALA A 623 7.07 34.31 4.98
N PRO A 624 7.51 34.05 6.22
CA PRO A 624 7.01 32.93 7.02
C PRO A 624 5.48 32.91 7.12
N ASN A 625 4.87 31.71 7.16
CA ASN A 625 3.41 31.49 7.30
C ASN A 625 2.65 32.22 6.15
N THR A 626 3.08 32.03 4.90
CA THR A 626 2.42 32.58 3.71
C THR A 626 1.75 31.45 2.93
N GLY A 627 0.43 31.40 2.98
CA GLY A 627 -0.41 30.49 2.20
C GLY A 627 -1.88 30.86 2.36
N GLY A 628 -2.77 30.11 1.71
CA GLY A 628 -4.21 30.19 1.98
C GLY A 628 -4.66 29.05 2.88
N ASP A 629 -5.45 29.32 3.93
CA ASP A 629 -5.97 28.31 4.86
C ASP A 629 -6.51 27.06 4.15
N GLU A 630 -6.07 25.87 4.55
CA GLU A 630 -6.72 24.66 4.08
C GLU A 630 -8.06 24.43 4.84
N GLY A 631 -9.13 24.18 4.09
CA GLY A 631 -10.50 24.40 4.57
C GLY A 631 -10.93 23.63 5.83
N THR A 632 -10.25 22.53 6.21
CA THR A 632 -10.57 21.82 7.46
C THR A 632 -9.70 22.27 8.64
N GLY A 633 -8.44 22.66 8.41
CA GLY A 633 -7.46 22.96 9.45
C GLY A 633 -6.81 21.74 10.11
N LEU A 634 -7.06 20.50 9.65
CA LEU A 634 -6.84 19.30 10.46
C LEU A 634 -5.60 18.50 10.07
N VAL A 635 -4.76 18.20 11.06
CA VAL A 635 -3.58 17.32 10.94
C VAL A 635 -4.03 15.93 10.53
N ARG A 636 -3.40 15.37 9.49
CA ARG A 636 -3.71 14.03 8.98
C ARG A 636 -2.47 13.36 8.39
N PRO A 637 -2.37 12.02 8.40
CA PRO A 637 -1.30 11.36 7.67
C PRO A 637 -1.53 11.59 6.17
N PHE A 638 -0.44 11.65 5.39
CA PHE A 638 -0.59 11.33 3.97
C PHE A 638 -1.08 9.89 3.87
N ALA A 639 -2.16 9.65 3.12
CA ALA A 639 -2.68 8.30 2.97
C ALA A 639 -1.59 7.41 2.34
N ASP A 640 -1.37 6.23 2.93
CA ASP A 640 -0.42 5.24 2.41
C ASP A 640 -0.83 4.84 0.98
N PRO A 641 0.11 4.57 0.05
CA PRO A 641 -0.23 4.19 -1.32
C PRO A 641 -1.12 2.95 -1.29
N VAL A 642 -2.35 3.06 -1.75
CA VAL A 642 -3.31 1.94 -1.69
C VAL A 642 -3.56 1.37 -3.09
N TRP A 643 -3.65 0.04 -3.16
CA TRP A 643 -3.65 -0.74 -4.40
C TRP A 643 -4.89 -1.60 -4.46
N SER A 644 -5.48 -1.80 -5.64
CA SER A 644 -6.66 -2.65 -5.79
C SER A 644 -6.32 -4.08 -6.20
N TYR A 645 -6.93 -5.06 -5.56
CA TYR A 645 -7.06 -6.41 -6.11
C TYR A 645 -8.13 -6.43 -7.23
N PRO A 646 -8.01 -7.32 -8.24
CA PRO A 646 -9.11 -7.54 -9.18
C PRO A 646 -10.37 -8.03 -8.43
N PRO A 647 -11.59 -7.71 -8.90
CA PRO A 647 -12.82 -8.20 -8.28
C PRO A 647 -12.82 -9.73 -8.12
N THR A 648 -13.31 -10.23 -6.98
CA THR A 648 -13.18 -11.64 -6.61
C THR A 648 -13.80 -12.60 -7.64
N ASP A 649 -14.90 -12.19 -8.28
CA ASP A 649 -15.57 -12.92 -9.38
C ASP A 649 -14.75 -12.99 -10.68
N ARG A 650 -13.71 -12.15 -10.81
CA ARG A 650 -12.71 -12.19 -11.87
C ARG A 650 -11.39 -12.84 -11.45
N LEU A 651 -11.16 -13.03 -10.14
CA LEU A 651 -10.02 -13.80 -9.62
C LEU A 651 -10.32 -15.30 -9.57
N ILE A 652 -11.48 -15.69 -9.08
CA ILE A 652 -11.77 -17.08 -8.72
C ILE A 652 -13.27 -17.38 -8.83
N ARG A 653 -13.60 -18.59 -9.30
CA ARG A 653 -14.96 -19.13 -9.25
C ARG A 653 -14.94 -20.49 -8.59
N ILE A 654 -15.79 -20.69 -7.58
CA ILE A 654 -15.98 -21.99 -6.95
C ILE A 654 -17.42 -22.43 -7.18
N THR A 655 -17.59 -23.58 -7.84
CA THR A 655 -18.90 -24.21 -8.07
C THR A 655 -18.99 -25.47 -7.23
N VAL A 656 -20.06 -25.60 -6.44
CA VAL A 656 -20.38 -26.80 -5.66
C VAL A 656 -21.61 -27.45 -6.30
N ARG A 657 -21.55 -28.75 -6.56
CA ARG A 657 -22.67 -29.50 -7.16
C ARG A 657 -22.84 -30.89 -6.52
N PRO A 658 -24.07 -31.36 -6.26
CA PRO A 658 -24.29 -32.74 -5.87
C PRO A 658 -23.94 -33.69 -7.01
N LEU A 659 -23.38 -34.85 -6.63
CA LEU A 659 -23.15 -35.98 -7.52
C LEU A 659 -24.31 -36.99 -7.46
N PRO A 660 -24.54 -37.79 -8.52
CA PRO A 660 -25.59 -38.82 -8.55
C PRO A 660 -25.38 -39.98 -7.56
#